data_AF-A0A8T5NCB7-F1
#
_entry.id   AF-A0A8T5NCB7-F1
#
_cell.length_a   1.000
_cell.length_b   1.000
_cell.length_c   1.000
_cell.angle_alpha   90.00
_cell.angle_beta   90.00
_cell.angle_gamma   90.00
#
_symmetry.space_group_name_H-M   'P 1'
#
loop_
_entity.id
_entity.type
_entity.pdbx_description
1 polymer ?
#
loop_
_entity_poly.entity_id
_entity_poly.type
_entity_poly.pdbx_seq_one_letter_code
_entity_poly.pdbx_strand_id
1 'polypeptide(L)'
;MIKETINRGRTFAVAIGIAVFVFMLVMPVDAASGYRVWEEGMPTTYTWDSHSFAGFYYNLNENLGTEALTITRIKRTIDQGDLTYTSLPIEVEFEYSGFGKYQVIGFMADKYFAGYTRNSVISYNEAISTLGFSQLHKVILDDDEKRVINEGGTMTLKEGYVLKMTEVDVSAGPGQALITLFKDGDVVDTDVVTGNDNYMYAAKLGGVDDVPVLAVHFDSVFRGREVNAAFVRGVFQISESFTQVKSGDRYGELEISSISSSGIGMSNRNSISLSPGNTVDLVGDLKIVVADSSTLRFALSVYRIDAFEMRGTIYPTTLEWNPMNFGLNVGGTNLGFYYDMDHDVGKEKLKIESISGRNIPEGKLRYSTTAQEVDFDYPQFGKYNVIGFMADRYFAGYTTNSQITYKESMSTLGRFQLHKVLLDDDTKRTLSEGSTLTLKDGYVLKITDVDIGAGTGQVLISLLKDGVQIDSDVITGSDNYLYTKKLGSQDDIPVIAIHFDAVFRGREMTAAFARGVFQISENFTSVKPGDRFSAMEVETVSSGGIEMVNSNSIGLSSGNTIDIMGNIGFRVANSGTVRFYPFVNVTPDMISYQLSIDAPSKATAGEAIMVKVTAGGKPVEAAFISINSDMGQTDRDGMLNVSLKKTMKGGTYNITANKLGFQKASKELVVQGFVENRLSIEAPVKGNQLGNITIRIMNKDMPVSGAAVSFDNKVIGMTDASGNLNYYLNDSGTHTIYASKSGFATSARDIEVRVPFAEFQALDIRVNDVIFSNEKAEIRVNITNIGTKGATLPVGLIINSTEVDSIPVEIAAGEVKDVTFNKEISLPPGNYTIEVLGQKKLVEVKEAQFNVFLALGAMIAIGAVVIFLLTSKGKFSLKMIQKQPQEGEIEKSEIMNSELKNSEIWGKKIMK
;
A
#
# COMPACT_ATOMS: atom_id res chain seq x y z
N MET A 1 26.59 3.37 -58.68
CA MET A 1 26.23 3.87 -60.02
C MET A 1 24.75 3.56 -60.23
N ILE A 2 23.82 4.44 -59.85
CA ILE A 2 23.42 5.73 -60.45
C ILE A 2 22.64 5.56 -61.77
N LYS A 3 21.33 5.84 -61.65
CA LYS A 3 20.34 6.44 -62.59
C LYS A 3 19.72 5.63 -63.73
N GLU A 4 18.37 5.62 -63.68
CA GLU A 4 17.34 5.82 -64.73
C GLU A 4 16.13 4.92 -64.40
N THR A 5 14.84 5.26 -64.48
CA THR A 5 14.07 6.47 -64.79
C THR A 5 12.63 6.27 -64.26
N ILE A 6 12.06 7.38 -63.80
CA ILE A 6 10.70 7.71 -63.37
C ILE A 6 9.55 7.02 -64.17
N ASN A 7 8.51 6.53 -63.47
CA ASN A 7 7.11 6.88 -63.83
C ASN A 7 6.06 6.66 -62.71
N ARG A 8 5.58 7.81 -62.21
CA ARG A 8 4.19 8.21 -61.85
C ARG A 8 3.28 7.28 -61.03
N GLY A 9 2.85 7.80 -59.86
CA GLY A 9 1.52 7.52 -59.32
C GLY A 9 1.28 7.88 -57.86
N ARG A 10 1.06 9.17 -57.57
CA ARG A 10 0.32 9.76 -56.41
C ARG A 10 0.20 8.92 -55.12
N THR A 11 0.85 9.38 -54.05
CA THR A 11 0.52 9.00 -52.67
C THR A 11 0.54 10.23 -51.75
N PHE A 12 -0.50 10.32 -50.91
CA PHE A 12 -0.60 11.20 -49.75
C PHE A 12 0.63 10.98 -48.85
N ALA A 13 1.39 12.05 -48.57
CA ALA A 13 2.47 12.00 -47.59
C ALA A 13 1.88 12.15 -46.18
N VAL A 14 1.53 11.02 -45.55
CA VAL A 14 1.58 10.90 -44.09
C VAL A 14 3.06 10.90 -43.73
N ALA A 15 3.52 11.95 -43.05
CA ALA A 15 4.87 12.00 -42.52
C ALA A 15 4.96 11.04 -41.32
N ILE A 16 5.28 9.77 -41.59
CA ILE A 16 5.67 8.81 -40.57
C ILE A 16 7.14 9.12 -40.23
N GLY A 17 7.31 9.99 -39.23
CA GLY A 17 8.59 10.14 -38.54
C GLY A 17 8.75 9.00 -37.54
N ILE A 18 9.30 7.86 -37.98
CA ILE A 18 9.82 6.84 -37.06
C ILE A 18 11.18 7.34 -36.58
N ALA A 19 11.19 8.03 -35.45
CA ALA A 19 12.38 8.24 -34.64
C ALA A 19 12.41 7.14 -33.57
N VAL A 20 13.14 6.06 -33.84
CA VAL A 20 13.47 5.06 -32.81
C VAL A 20 14.53 5.68 -31.90
N PHE A 21 14.09 6.27 -30.79
CA PHE A 21 14.98 6.63 -29.70
C PHE A 21 15.12 5.43 -28.76
N VAL A 22 16.17 4.64 -28.96
CA VAL A 22 16.69 3.79 -27.88
C VAL A 22 17.52 4.71 -26.99
N PHE A 23 16.90 5.30 -25.97
CA PHE A 23 17.62 6.02 -24.94
C PHE A 23 18.17 5.03 -23.91
N MET A 24 19.38 4.51 -24.16
CA MET A 24 20.30 4.25 -23.06
C MET A 24 21.02 5.57 -22.77
N LEU A 25 20.40 6.41 -21.95
CA LEU A 25 21.08 7.56 -21.39
C LEU A 25 21.56 7.21 -20.00
N VAL A 26 22.85 6.96 -19.88
CA VAL A 26 23.55 7.49 -18.70
C VAL A 26 23.76 8.98 -19.01
N MET A 27 22.70 9.79 -18.83
CA MET A 27 22.88 11.24 -18.82
C MET A 27 23.62 11.60 -17.52
N PRO A 28 24.60 12.51 -17.57
CA PRO A 28 24.95 13.25 -16.37
C PRO A 28 23.67 13.88 -15.80
N VAL A 29 23.58 14.04 -14.47
CA VAL A 29 22.49 14.80 -13.83
C VAL A 29 22.59 16.26 -14.27
N ASP A 30 22.15 16.54 -15.50
CA ASP A 30 21.85 17.87 -15.99
C ASP A 30 20.48 18.25 -15.42
N ALA A 31 20.27 19.53 -15.15
CA ALA A 31 19.04 20.07 -14.58
C ALA A 31 17.75 19.77 -15.38
N ALA A 32 17.81 19.06 -16.51
CA ALA A 32 16.68 18.65 -17.35
C ALA A 32 16.06 17.28 -16.97
N SER A 33 16.66 16.52 -16.05
CA SER A 33 16.11 15.29 -15.46
C SER A 33 16.79 14.99 -14.10
N GLY A 34 16.42 13.89 -13.42
CA GLY A 34 17.15 13.43 -12.22
C GLY A 34 16.65 13.94 -10.87
N TYR A 35 15.87 15.01 -10.85
CA TYR A 35 15.20 15.53 -9.65
C TYR A 35 13.71 15.23 -9.65
N ARG A 36 13.18 14.88 -8.49
CA ARG A 36 11.75 14.60 -8.31
C ARG A 36 10.90 15.88 -8.31
N VAL A 37 11.49 17.03 -7.95
CA VAL A 37 10.83 18.34 -7.92
C VAL A 37 11.40 19.19 -9.05
N TRP A 38 10.51 19.77 -9.84
CA TRP A 38 10.84 20.86 -10.76
C TRP A 38 10.62 22.19 -10.06
N GLU A 39 11.55 23.12 -10.21
CA GLU A 39 11.46 24.49 -9.68
C GLU A 39 11.73 25.53 -10.78
N GLU A 40 11.06 26.68 -10.68
CA GLU A 40 11.29 27.84 -11.53
C GLU A 40 12.79 28.20 -11.61
N GLY A 41 13.32 28.25 -12.84
CA GLY A 41 14.76 28.40 -13.11
C GLY A 41 15.42 27.13 -13.63
N MET A 42 14.80 25.97 -13.42
CA MET A 42 15.16 24.74 -14.13
C MET A 42 14.75 24.80 -15.62
N PRO A 43 15.33 23.95 -16.48
CA PRO A 43 14.93 23.80 -17.88
C PRO A 43 13.41 23.66 -18.05
N THR A 44 12.87 24.39 -19.02
CA THR A 44 11.43 24.36 -19.33
C THR A 44 11.00 23.13 -20.14
N THR A 45 11.95 22.27 -20.50
CA THR A 45 11.70 20.88 -20.90
C THR A 45 12.31 19.98 -19.84
N TYR A 46 11.47 19.18 -19.19
CA TYR A 46 11.88 18.33 -18.08
C TYR A 46 11.31 16.93 -18.21
N THR A 47 12.11 15.92 -17.88
CA THR A 47 11.71 14.51 -17.95
C THR A 47 11.93 13.81 -16.62
N TRP A 48 10.88 13.16 -16.12
CA TRP A 48 10.96 12.12 -15.12
C TRP A 48 10.99 10.76 -15.81
N ASP A 49 11.92 9.91 -15.41
CA ASP A 49 12.08 8.54 -15.92
C ASP A 49 12.24 7.56 -14.76
N SER A 50 12.37 6.27 -15.08
CA SER A 50 12.50 5.22 -14.07
C SER A 50 13.76 5.35 -13.18
N HIS A 51 14.76 6.12 -13.61
CA HIS A 51 15.98 6.39 -12.84
C HIS A 51 15.83 7.53 -11.84
N SER A 52 14.92 8.47 -12.13
CA SER A 52 14.75 9.72 -11.37
C SER A 52 13.45 9.78 -10.57
N PHE A 53 12.42 9.04 -10.97
CA PHE A 53 11.14 8.96 -10.27
C PHE A 53 10.88 7.57 -9.69
N ALA A 54 10.88 7.48 -8.36
CA ALA A 54 10.72 6.23 -7.62
C ALA A 54 9.37 5.52 -7.88
N GLY A 55 8.34 6.26 -8.32
CA GLY A 55 7.04 5.67 -8.64
C GLY A 55 7.05 4.79 -9.89
N PHE A 56 7.98 4.99 -10.84
CA PHE A 56 8.05 4.15 -12.04
C PHE A 56 8.78 2.84 -11.81
N TYR A 57 8.43 1.82 -12.58
CA TYR A 57 9.08 0.51 -12.52
C TYR A 57 10.56 0.59 -12.95
N TYR A 58 11.45 0.00 -12.13
CA TYR A 58 12.88 -0.09 -12.43
C TYR A 58 13.44 -1.44 -11.97
N ASN A 59 14.10 -2.17 -12.88
CA ASN A 59 14.86 -3.37 -12.58
C ASN A 59 16.32 -2.99 -12.28
N LEU A 60 16.71 -3.10 -11.01
CA LEU A 60 18.07 -2.77 -10.53
C LEU A 60 19.15 -3.73 -11.05
N ASN A 61 18.82 -5.03 -11.17
CA ASN A 61 19.77 -6.07 -11.57
C ASN A 61 20.22 -5.86 -13.01
N GLU A 62 19.30 -5.51 -13.90
CA GLU A 62 19.56 -5.30 -15.34
C GLU A 62 19.77 -3.82 -15.70
N ASN A 63 19.46 -2.88 -14.79
CA ASN A 63 19.45 -1.43 -15.01
C ASN A 63 18.52 -1.01 -16.14
N LEU A 64 17.26 -1.48 -16.05
CA LEU A 64 16.25 -1.24 -17.07
C LEU A 64 15.03 -0.54 -16.46
N GLY A 65 14.51 0.44 -17.19
CA GLY A 65 13.28 1.18 -16.89
C GLY A 65 12.39 1.22 -18.13
N THR A 66 11.13 1.57 -17.96
CA THR A 66 10.13 1.49 -19.05
C THR A 66 9.44 2.83 -19.31
N GLU A 67 9.19 3.60 -18.26
CA GLU A 67 8.35 4.78 -18.29
C GLU A 67 9.17 6.07 -18.30
N ALA A 68 8.67 7.06 -19.04
CA ALA A 68 9.12 8.44 -18.99
C ALA A 68 7.93 9.40 -19.14
N LEU A 69 7.97 10.51 -18.41
CA LEU A 69 7.02 11.61 -18.50
C LEU A 69 7.78 12.91 -18.74
N THR A 70 7.47 13.58 -19.84
CA THR A 70 8.12 14.81 -20.27
C THR A 70 7.11 15.94 -20.31
N ILE A 71 7.46 17.09 -19.73
CA ILE A 71 6.74 18.35 -19.92
C ILE A 71 7.65 19.30 -20.69
N THR A 72 7.11 19.95 -21.72
CA THR A 72 7.80 20.98 -22.50
C THR A 72 7.17 22.34 -22.24
N ARG A 73 7.94 23.42 -22.46
CA ARG A 73 7.48 24.82 -22.29
C ARG A 73 6.84 25.08 -20.90
N ILE A 74 7.42 24.49 -19.85
CA ILE A 74 6.90 24.57 -18.48
C ILE A 74 6.65 26.02 -18.06
N LYS A 75 5.43 26.26 -17.60
CA LYS A 75 4.90 27.50 -17.01
C LYS A 75 3.71 27.11 -16.12
N ARG A 76 3.02 28.07 -15.50
CA ARG A 76 1.84 27.80 -14.62
C ARG A 76 0.64 27.14 -15.32
N THR A 77 0.69 26.99 -16.64
CA THR A 77 -0.30 26.24 -17.41
C THR A 77 0.45 25.41 -18.43
N ILE A 78 0.30 24.09 -18.35
CA ILE A 78 0.80 23.18 -19.37
C ILE A 78 -0.20 23.24 -20.53
N ASP A 79 0.24 23.66 -21.71
CA ASP A 79 -0.65 23.75 -22.88
C ASP A 79 -1.00 22.34 -23.39
N GLN A 80 -2.05 22.25 -24.20
CA GLN A 80 -2.44 20.99 -24.84
C GLN A 80 -1.26 20.39 -25.64
N GLY A 81 -0.94 19.12 -25.38
CA GLY A 81 0.14 18.38 -26.03
C GLY A 81 1.54 18.64 -25.47
N ASP A 82 1.70 19.51 -24.47
CA ASP A 82 3.00 19.85 -23.89
C ASP A 82 3.46 18.85 -22.81
N LEU A 83 2.59 17.94 -22.37
CA LEU A 83 2.91 16.83 -21.49
C LEU A 83 2.72 15.51 -22.24
N THR A 84 3.80 14.72 -22.31
CA THR A 84 3.82 13.41 -22.95
C THR A 84 4.27 12.34 -21.97
N TYR A 85 3.55 11.23 -21.94
CA TYR A 85 3.95 10.02 -21.22
C TYR A 85 4.25 8.93 -22.25
N THR A 86 5.38 8.25 -22.07
CA THR A 86 5.82 7.16 -22.95
C THR A 86 6.20 5.95 -22.11
N SER A 87 5.81 4.77 -22.57
CA SER A 87 6.27 3.51 -21.98
C SER A 87 6.69 2.52 -23.06
N LEU A 88 7.86 1.91 -22.86
CA LEU A 88 8.47 0.97 -23.79
C LEU A 88 8.64 -0.40 -23.11
N PRO A 89 8.30 -1.51 -23.76
CA PRO A 89 8.55 -2.83 -23.20
C PRO A 89 10.05 -3.12 -23.17
N ILE A 90 10.51 -3.73 -22.09
CA ILE A 90 11.89 -4.19 -21.90
C ILE A 90 11.89 -5.68 -21.60
N GLU A 91 12.97 -6.35 -21.97
CA GLU A 91 13.15 -7.76 -21.65
C GLU A 91 13.85 -7.90 -20.29
N VAL A 92 13.29 -8.76 -19.42
CA VAL A 92 13.83 -9.09 -18.09
C VAL A 92 13.95 -10.59 -17.90
N GLU A 93 14.86 -11.01 -17.02
CA GLU A 93 15.01 -12.41 -16.62
C GLU A 93 13.83 -12.87 -15.76
N PHE A 94 13.42 -14.14 -15.95
CA PHE A 94 12.61 -14.83 -14.95
C PHE A 94 13.44 -15.08 -13.69
N GLU A 95 12.80 -15.15 -12.53
CA GLU A 95 13.51 -15.50 -11.29
C GLU A 95 14.16 -16.88 -11.41
N TYR A 96 13.45 -17.86 -11.99
CA TYR A 96 14.08 -19.09 -12.46
C TYR A 96 14.74 -18.89 -13.83
N SER A 97 16.07 -18.69 -13.81
CA SER A 97 16.85 -18.37 -15.01
C SER A 97 16.71 -19.38 -16.18
N GLY A 98 16.33 -20.64 -15.90
CA GLY A 98 16.14 -21.66 -16.92
C GLY A 98 14.94 -21.38 -17.86
N PHE A 99 14.01 -20.50 -17.47
CA PHE A 99 12.93 -20.04 -18.34
C PHE A 99 13.37 -18.97 -19.36
N GLY A 100 14.57 -18.41 -19.20
CA GLY A 100 15.12 -17.40 -20.08
C GLY A 100 14.67 -15.98 -19.71
N LYS A 101 14.01 -15.27 -20.62
CA LYS A 101 13.56 -13.89 -20.41
C LYS A 101 12.14 -13.64 -20.92
N TYR A 102 11.48 -12.58 -20.47
CA TYR A 102 10.17 -12.12 -20.96
C TYR A 102 10.09 -10.59 -21.00
N GLN A 103 9.08 -10.04 -21.68
CA GLN A 103 8.88 -8.59 -21.76
C GLN A 103 7.95 -8.07 -20.67
N VAL A 104 8.38 -6.99 -20.04
CA VAL A 104 7.60 -6.18 -19.09
C VAL A 104 7.47 -4.75 -19.58
N ILE A 105 6.38 -4.10 -19.21
CA ILE A 105 6.12 -2.69 -19.48
C ILE A 105 5.49 -2.05 -18.25
N GLY A 106 5.94 -0.84 -17.90
CA GLY A 106 5.26 -0.02 -16.89
C GLY A 106 4.06 0.69 -17.52
N PHE A 107 2.92 0.70 -16.86
CA PHE A 107 1.76 1.47 -17.31
C PHE A 107 1.11 2.12 -16.10
N MET A 108 1.20 3.45 -16.03
CA MET A 108 0.68 4.24 -14.91
C MET A 108 1.29 3.84 -13.55
N ALA A 109 2.62 3.70 -13.50
CA ALA A 109 3.39 3.28 -12.32
C ALA A 109 3.21 1.82 -11.88
N ASP A 110 2.54 1.00 -12.69
CA ASP A 110 2.34 -0.43 -12.43
C ASP A 110 3.08 -1.30 -13.45
N LYS A 111 3.67 -2.40 -13.00
CA LYS A 111 4.32 -3.40 -13.86
C LYS A 111 3.28 -4.31 -14.53
N TYR A 112 3.42 -4.51 -15.85
CA TYR A 112 2.64 -5.45 -16.65
C TYR A 112 3.55 -6.33 -17.50
N PHE A 113 3.07 -7.52 -17.83
CA PHE A 113 3.58 -8.40 -18.87
C PHE A 113 3.19 -7.87 -20.25
N ALA A 114 4.14 -7.81 -21.17
CA ALA A 114 3.97 -7.31 -22.54
C ALA A 114 4.17 -8.37 -23.63
N GLY A 115 4.77 -9.51 -23.30
CA GLY A 115 4.99 -10.60 -24.25
C GLY A 115 6.18 -11.51 -23.93
N TYR A 116 6.30 -12.57 -24.74
CA TYR A 116 7.46 -13.44 -24.83
C TYR A 116 8.34 -13.07 -26.01
N THR A 117 9.63 -13.35 -25.92
CA THR A 117 10.60 -13.10 -26.99
C THR A 117 11.28 -14.40 -27.42
N ARG A 118 12.21 -14.31 -28.38
CA ARG A 118 13.02 -15.47 -28.77
C ARG A 118 13.93 -15.98 -27.65
N ASN A 119 14.10 -15.21 -26.58
CA ASN A 119 14.86 -15.61 -25.40
C ASN A 119 13.96 -16.26 -24.32
N SER A 120 12.66 -16.40 -24.57
CA SER A 120 11.72 -17.10 -23.70
C SER A 120 11.74 -18.59 -24.00
N VAL A 121 12.32 -19.41 -23.12
CA VAL A 121 12.34 -20.87 -23.27
C VAL A 121 10.92 -21.43 -23.11
N ILE A 122 10.14 -20.85 -22.20
CA ILE A 122 8.75 -21.27 -21.93
C ILE A 122 7.73 -20.82 -22.98
N SER A 123 8.17 -20.22 -24.09
CA SER A 123 7.34 -20.05 -25.29
C SER A 123 7.94 -20.80 -26.48
N TYR A 124 8.77 -21.82 -26.22
CA TYR A 124 9.54 -22.55 -27.24
C TYR A 124 10.38 -21.62 -28.13
N ASN A 125 10.90 -20.53 -27.55
CA ASN A 125 11.63 -19.47 -28.25
C ASN A 125 10.81 -18.76 -29.34
N GLU A 126 9.48 -18.85 -29.28
CA GLU A 126 8.56 -18.08 -30.13
C GLU A 126 8.27 -16.72 -29.51
N ALA A 127 8.26 -15.68 -30.34
CA ALA A 127 7.93 -14.33 -29.90
C ALA A 127 6.40 -14.13 -29.93
N ILE A 128 5.82 -13.80 -28.79
CA ILE A 128 4.38 -13.58 -28.61
C ILE A 128 4.20 -12.21 -27.98
N SER A 129 3.56 -11.26 -28.67
CA SER A 129 3.38 -9.90 -28.16
C SER A 129 1.94 -9.66 -27.74
N THR A 130 1.64 -9.66 -26.43
CA THR A 130 0.30 -9.31 -25.93
C THR A 130 0.03 -7.82 -26.10
N LEU A 131 1.06 -6.98 -25.93
CA LEU A 131 0.97 -5.54 -26.16
C LEU A 131 0.61 -5.20 -27.61
N GLY A 132 1.13 -5.96 -28.59
CA GLY A 132 0.77 -5.80 -30.00
C GLY A 132 -0.72 -6.03 -30.29
N PHE A 133 -1.40 -6.78 -29.42
CA PHE A 133 -2.85 -6.99 -29.45
C PHE A 133 -3.59 -6.10 -28.44
N SER A 134 -2.94 -5.04 -27.94
CA SER A 134 -3.55 -4.07 -27.01
C SER A 134 -3.93 -4.67 -25.65
N GLN A 135 -3.19 -5.69 -25.19
CA GLN A 135 -3.45 -6.40 -23.93
C GLN A 135 -2.27 -6.29 -22.97
N LEU A 136 -2.52 -5.76 -21.77
CA LEU A 136 -1.57 -5.70 -20.66
C LEU A 136 -2.00 -6.68 -19.58
N HIS A 137 -1.17 -7.69 -19.30
CA HIS A 137 -1.43 -8.72 -18.29
C HIS A 137 -0.61 -8.43 -17.03
N LYS A 138 -1.07 -8.88 -15.86
CA LYS A 138 -0.23 -8.84 -14.65
C LYS A 138 0.64 -10.10 -14.59
N VAL A 139 1.90 -9.95 -14.18
CA VAL A 139 2.69 -11.08 -13.69
C VAL A 139 2.25 -11.32 -12.25
N ILE A 140 1.71 -12.50 -11.96
CA ILE A 140 1.11 -12.82 -10.66
C ILE A 140 1.94 -13.83 -9.84
N LEU A 141 2.87 -14.53 -10.49
CA LEU A 141 3.89 -15.35 -9.85
C LEU A 141 5.15 -15.37 -10.74
N ASP A 142 6.31 -15.14 -10.15
CA ASP A 142 7.63 -15.25 -10.78
C ASP A 142 8.62 -15.44 -9.64
N ASP A 143 8.96 -16.69 -9.33
CA ASP A 143 9.89 -17.04 -8.25
C ASP A 143 10.65 -18.33 -8.54
N ASP A 144 11.76 -18.54 -7.83
CA ASP A 144 12.60 -19.75 -7.88
C ASP A 144 12.58 -20.54 -6.55
N GLU A 145 11.56 -20.35 -5.72
CA GLU A 145 11.47 -20.98 -4.41
C GLU A 145 11.36 -22.50 -4.53
N LYS A 146 12.06 -23.21 -3.63
CA LYS A 146 12.00 -24.66 -3.56
C LYS A 146 10.69 -25.11 -2.92
N ARG A 147 9.94 -25.95 -3.63
CA ARG A 147 8.69 -26.56 -3.17
C ARG A 147 8.73 -28.07 -3.37
N VAL A 148 7.90 -28.79 -2.61
CA VAL A 148 7.78 -30.25 -2.70
C VAL A 148 6.31 -30.61 -2.88
N ILE A 149 6.02 -31.41 -3.90
CA ILE A 149 4.69 -31.98 -4.12
C ILE A 149 4.83 -33.49 -3.91
N ASN A 150 4.11 -34.06 -2.94
CA ASN A 150 4.07 -35.51 -2.75
C ASN A 150 3.06 -36.14 -3.71
N GLU A 151 3.18 -37.43 -3.97
CA GLU A 151 2.15 -38.17 -4.71
C GLU A 151 0.77 -38.04 -4.05
N GLY A 152 -0.24 -37.73 -4.86
CA GLY A 152 -1.59 -37.35 -4.42
C GLY A 152 -1.74 -35.91 -3.93
N GLY A 153 -0.64 -35.20 -3.69
CA GLY A 153 -0.59 -33.81 -3.21
C GLY A 153 -0.74 -32.77 -4.31
N THR A 154 -0.97 -31.52 -3.90
CA THR A 154 -1.21 -30.37 -4.77
C THR A 154 -0.29 -29.20 -4.46
N MET A 155 -0.09 -28.33 -5.45
CA MET A 155 0.49 -27.00 -5.34
C MET A 155 -0.54 -25.99 -5.84
N THR A 156 -1.08 -25.19 -4.92
CA THR A 156 -2.00 -24.11 -5.27
C THR A 156 -1.26 -22.97 -5.95
N LEU A 157 -1.83 -22.52 -7.07
CA LEU A 157 -1.36 -21.41 -7.89
C LEU A 157 -2.36 -20.24 -7.78
N LYS A 158 -2.15 -19.17 -8.55
CA LYS A 158 -3.04 -18.01 -8.53
C LYS A 158 -4.22 -18.19 -9.47
N GLU A 159 -5.26 -17.36 -9.29
CA GLU A 159 -6.47 -17.37 -10.13
C GLU A 159 -7.12 -18.75 -10.28
N GLY A 160 -7.28 -19.51 -9.19
CA GLY A 160 -8.03 -20.77 -9.22
C GLY A 160 -7.29 -21.97 -9.84
N TYR A 161 -6.02 -21.80 -10.23
CA TYR A 161 -5.19 -22.90 -10.70
C TYR A 161 -4.66 -23.77 -9.54
N VAL A 162 -4.66 -25.09 -9.72
CA VAL A 162 -4.07 -26.06 -8.78
C VAL A 162 -3.35 -27.14 -9.56
N LEU A 163 -2.06 -27.33 -9.29
CA LEU A 163 -1.25 -28.37 -9.91
C LEU A 163 -1.20 -29.60 -8.99
N LYS A 164 -1.70 -30.75 -9.45
CA LYS A 164 -1.71 -31.99 -8.67
C LYS A 164 -0.70 -32.97 -9.22
N MET A 165 0.07 -33.60 -8.33
CA MET A 165 0.86 -34.78 -8.67
C MET A 165 0.00 -36.01 -8.44
N THR A 166 -0.51 -36.60 -9.51
CA THR A 166 -1.52 -37.67 -9.43
C THR A 166 -0.87 -39.02 -9.13
N GLU A 167 0.17 -39.40 -9.88
CA GLU A 167 0.86 -40.69 -9.77
C GLU A 167 2.36 -40.56 -10.11
N VAL A 168 3.18 -41.51 -9.66
CA VAL A 168 4.57 -41.68 -10.11
C VAL A 168 4.76 -42.99 -10.85
N ASP A 169 5.36 -42.95 -12.04
CA ASP A 169 5.65 -44.15 -12.81
C ASP A 169 6.65 -45.05 -12.06
N VAL A 170 6.19 -46.26 -11.73
CA VAL A 170 6.94 -47.29 -11.00
C VAL A 170 7.83 -48.16 -11.90
N SER A 171 7.76 -47.99 -13.22
CA SER A 171 8.39 -48.79 -14.26
C SER A 171 9.43 -48.05 -15.11
N ALA A 172 9.35 -46.72 -15.20
CA ALA A 172 10.31 -45.90 -15.91
C ALA A 172 11.60 -45.63 -15.10
N GLY A 173 12.72 -45.44 -15.79
CA GLY A 173 13.93 -44.85 -15.21
C GLY A 173 14.38 -43.72 -16.12
N PRO A 174 14.54 -42.46 -15.68
CA PRO A 174 14.35 -41.83 -14.35
C PRO A 174 12.89 -41.79 -13.85
N GLY A 175 12.66 -41.35 -12.60
CA GLY A 175 11.30 -41.18 -12.05
C GLY A 175 10.50 -40.17 -12.87
N GLN A 176 9.26 -40.52 -13.20
CA GLN A 176 8.32 -39.67 -13.94
C GLN A 176 7.08 -39.44 -13.08
N ALA A 177 6.52 -38.24 -13.09
CA ALA A 177 5.31 -37.89 -12.36
C ALA A 177 4.20 -37.51 -13.35
N LEU A 178 3.01 -38.08 -13.16
CA LEU A 178 1.80 -37.62 -13.83
C LEU A 178 1.27 -36.39 -13.10
N ILE A 179 1.19 -35.27 -13.81
CA ILE A 179 0.71 -34.00 -13.29
C ILE A 179 -0.64 -33.68 -13.92
N THR A 180 -1.58 -33.20 -13.10
CA THR A 180 -2.90 -32.78 -13.53
C THR A 180 -3.12 -31.33 -13.09
N LEU A 181 -3.38 -30.43 -14.03
CA LEU A 181 -3.71 -29.04 -13.74
C LEU A 181 -5.23 -28.87 -13.68
N PHE A 182 -5.68 -28.27 -12.60
CA PHE A 182 -7.07 -27.87 -12.40
C PHE A 182 -7.19 -26.36 -12.50
N LYS A 183 -8.31 -25.88 -13.01
CA LYS A 183 -8.76 -24.49 -12.94
C LYS A 183 -10.17 -24.48 -12.37
N ASP A 184 -10.36 -23.80 -11.25
CA ASP A 184 -11.66 -23.67 -10.58
C ASP A 184 -12.35 -25.03 -10.26
N GLY A 185 -11.53 -26.08 -10.09
CA GLY A 185 -11.96 -27.45 -9.81
C GLY A 185 -12.09 -28.36 -11.03
N ASP A 186 -12.06 -27.82 -12.25
CA ASP A 186 -12.13 -28.58 -13.48
C ASP A 186 -10.72 -28.90 -14.01
N VAL A 187 -10.52 -30.12 -14.51
CA VAL A 187 -9.25 -30.51 -15.16
C VAL A 187 -9.13 -29.76 -16.49
N VAL A 188 -8.07 -28.97 -16.63
CA VAL A 188 -7.78 -28.22 -17.87
C VAL A 188 -6.62 -28.81 -18.65
N ASP A 189 -5.73 -29.54 -18.00
CA ASP A 189 -4.58 -30.18 -18.64
C ASP A 189 -4.01 -31.34 -17.82
N THR A 190 -3.30 -32.25 -18.47
CA THR A 190 -2.61 -33.39 -17.84
C THR A 190 -1.38 -33.77 -18.66
N ASP A 191 -0.24 -33.86 -18.00
CA ASP A 191 1.04 -34.16 -18.65
C ASP A 191 1.97 -34.98 -17.75
N VAL A 192 3.00 -35.58 -18.33
CA VAL A 192 4.02 -36.35 -17.62
C VAL A 192 5.31 -35.54 -17.57
N VAL A 193 5.82 -35.30 -16.38
CA VAL A 193 7.07 -34.57 -16.15
C VAL A 193 8.15 -35.48 -15.62
N THR A 194 9.41 -35.12 -15.91
CA THR A 194 10.59 -35.79 -15.35
C THR A 194 11.46 -34.81 -14.55
N GLY A 195 12.55 -35.31 -13.97
CA GLY A 195 13.53 -34.42 -13.34
C GLY A 195 14.24 -33.54 -14.38
N ASN A 196 14.41 -32.26 -14.02
CA ASN A 196 14.94 -31.19 -14.85
C ASN A 196 14.06 -30.83 -16.06
N ASP A 197 12.74 -30.95 -15.89
CA ASP A 197 11.73 -30.73 -16.93
C ASP A 197 10.84 -29.53 -16.60
N ASN A 198 10.16 -28.97 -17.61
CA ASN A 198 9.25 -27.84 -17.46
C ASN A 198 7.83 -28.26 -17.83
N TYR A 199 6.90 -28.18 -16.89
CA TYR A 199 5.49 -28.22 -17.20
C TYR A 199 5.02 -26.84 -17.66
N MET A 200 4.29 -26.79 -18.77
CA MET A 200 3.83 -25.53 -19.37
C MET A 200 2.37 -25.66 -19.76
N TYR A 201 1.55 -24.70 -19.35
CA TYR A 201 0.17 -24.59 -19.78
C TYR A 201 -0.03 -23.28 -20.54
N ALA A 202 -0.52 -23.39 -21.77
CA ALA A 202 -0.80 -22.27 -22.66
C ALA A 202 -2.30 -22.16 -22.94
N ALA A 203 -2.79 -20.93 -23.02
CA ALA A 203 -4.19 -20.63 -23.27
C ALA A 203 -4.35 -19.47 -24.25
N LYS A 204 -5.54 -19.36 -24.86
CA LYS A 204 -5.93 -18.21 -25.66
C LYS A 204 -6.32 -17.05 -24.74
N LEU A 205 -5.61 -15.93 -24.84
CA LEU A 205 -5.89 -14.70 -24.09
C LEU A 205 -6.41 -13.61 -25.04
N GLY A 206 -7.72 -13.34 -24.95
CA GLY A 206 -8.38 -12.38 -25.82
C GLY A 206 -8.13 -12.67 -27.32
N GLY A 207 -7.43 -11.76 -27.99
CA GLY A 207 -7.02 -11.89 -29.39
C GLY A 207 -5.69 -12.61 -29.64
N VAL A 208 -5.01 -13.15 -28.62
CA VAL A 208 -3.72 -13.83 -28.73
C VAL A 208 -3.90 -15.32 -28.43
N ASP A 209 -3.47 -16.17 -29.35
CA ASP A 209 -3.51 -17.63 -29.19
C ASP A 209 -2.23 -18.15 -28.53
N ASP A 210 -2.31 -19.35 -27.95
CA ASP A 210 -1.19 -20.15 -27.43
C ASP A 210 -0.22 -19.37 -26.53
N VAL A 211 -0.75 -18.54 -25.63
CA VAL A 211 0.07 -17.79 -24.66
C VAL A 211 0.38 -18.69 -23.47
N PRO A 212 1.65 -19.02 -23.18
CA PRO A 212 2.01 -19.66 -21.91
C PRO A 212 1.49 -18.82 -20.74
N VAL A 213 0.54 -19.35 -19.97
CA VAL A 213 -0.03 -18.67 -18.79
C VAL A 213 0.61 -19.15 -17.50
N LEU A 214 1.16 -20.38 -17.51
CA LEU A 214 1.78 -21.04 -16.37
C LEU A 214 2.99 -21.86 -16.84
N ALA A 215 4.09 -21.76 -16.10
CA ALA A 215 5.26 -22.63 -16.24
C ALA A 215 5.77 -23.07 -14.86
N VAL A 216 6.11 -24.35 -14.72
CA VAL A 216 6.62 -24.95 -13.48
C VAL A 216 7.85 -25.80 -13.79
N HIS A 217 8.97 -25.49 -13.14
CA HIS A 217 10.20 -26.25 -13.29
C HIS A 217 10.31 -27.33 -12.20
N PHE A 218 10.51 -28.57 -12.64
CA PHE A 218 10.73 -29.72 -11.76
C PHE A 218 12.23 -30.03 -11.70
N ASP A 219 12.90 -29.67 -10.59
CA ASP A 219 14.32 -29.99 -10.34
C ASP A 219 14.54 -31.50 -10.37
N SER A 220 13.67 -32.26 -9.70
CA SER A 220 13.76 -33.73 -9.66
C SER A 220 12.42 -34.38 -9.28
N VAL A 221 12.22 -35.60 -9.77
CA VAL A 221 11.15 -36.50 -9.32
C VAL A 221 11.80 -37.64 -8.56
N PHE A 222 11.57 -37.67 -7.25
CA PHE A 222 12.09 -38.67 -6.34
C PHE A 222 11.09 -39.79 -6.12
N ARG A 223 11.61 -41.01 -6.21
CA ARG A 223 10.89 -42.23 -5.91
C ARG A 223 11.51 -42.90 -4.68
N GLY A 224 10.77 -42.90 -3.58
CA GLY A 224 11.14 -43.58 -2.35
C GLY A 224 10.40 -44.91 -2.18
N ARG A 225 10.77 -45.65 -1.13
CA ARG A 225 10.03 -46.86 -0.71
C ARG A 225 8.71 -46.52 -0.01
N GLU A 226 8.67 -45.37 0.64
CA GLU A 226 7.56 -44.92 1.49
C GLU A 226 6.92 -43.64 0.97
N VAL A 227 7.67 -42.79 0.27
CA VAL A 227 7.21 -41.50 -0.23
C VAL A 227 7.72 -41.26 -1.64
N ASN A 228 6.82 -40.81 -2.51
CA ASN A 228 7.12 -40.30 -3.83
C ASN A 228 6.91 -38.78 -3.82
N ALA A 229 7.85 -38.03 -4.39
CA ALA A 229 7.82 -36.57 -4.32
C ALA A 229 8.46 -35.93 -5.56
N ALA A 230 7.90 -34.82 -5.99
CA ALA A 230 8.46 -33.94 -7.00
C ALA A 230 8.98 -32.66 -6.34
N PHE A 231 10.21 -32.28 -6.64
CA PHE A 231 10.85 -31.05 -6.17
C PHE A 231 10.73 -29.99 -7.26
N VAL A 232 10.08 -28.88 -6.93
CA VAL A 232 9.86 -27.73 -7.82
C VAL A 232 10.82 -26.62 -7.41
N ARG A 233 11.37 -25.90 -8.40
CA ARG A 233 12.26 -24.76 -8.16
C ARG A 233 12.16 -23.75 -9.29
N GLY A 234 10.97 -23.20 -9.47
CA GLY A 234 10.67 -22.26 -10.53
C GLY A 234 9.19 -22.29 -10.85
N VAL A 235 8.50 -21.18 -10.61
CA VAL A 235 7.11 -21.01 -10.99
C VAL A 235 6.92 -19.64 -11.60
N PHE A 236 6.34 -19.62 -12.79
CA PHE A 236 5.94 -18.40 -13.48
C PHE A 236 4.45 -18.47 -13.85
N GLN A 237 3.73 -17.39 -13.59
CA GLN A 237 2.32 -17.27 -13.94
C GLN A 237 1.95 -15.83 -14.28
N ILE A 238 1.17 -15.67 -15.36
CA ILE A 238 0.50 -14.41 -15.70
C ILE A 238 -1.01 -14.50 -15.45
N SER A 239 -1.64 -13.36 -15.18
CA SER A 239 -3.08 -13.25 -15.09
C SER A 239 -3.71 -13.46 -16.47
N GLU A 240 -4.77 -14.26 -16.53
CA GLU A 240 -5.59 -14.37 -17.74
C GLU A 240 -6.45 -13.13 -17.95
N SER A 241 -6.68 -12.36 -16.89
CA SER A 241 -7.35 -11.05 -16.97
C SER A 241 -6.35 -10.00 -17.45
N PHE A 242 -6.80 -9.08 -18.30
CA PHE A 242 -5.95 -8.04 -18.87
C PHE A 242 -6.63 -6.69 -18.93
N THR A 243 -5.80 -5.65 -18.87
CA THR A 243 -6.20 -4.28 -19.21
C THR A 243 -6.12 -4.13 -20.72
N GLN A 244 -7.25 -3.83 -21.36
CA GLN A 244 -7.28 -3.49 -22.77
C GLN A 244 -6.96 -1.99 -22.94
N VAL A 245 -6.06 -1.66 -23.86
CA VAL A 245 -5.60 -0.28 -24.11
C VAL A 245 -5.63 0.06 -25.60
N LYS A 246 -6.38 1.07 -26.01
CA LYS A 246 -6.55 1.48 -27.41
C LYS A 246 -6.17 2.94 -27.60
N SER A 247 -5.80 3.29 -28.83
CA SER A 247 -5.64 4.70 -29.19
C SER A 247 -6.96 5.44 -29.02
N GLY A 248 -6.90 6.62 -28.40
CA GLY A 248 -8.07 7.41 -28.00
C GLY A 248 -8.60 7.09 -26.60
N ASP A 249 -8.15 6.01 -25.94
CA ASP A 249 -8.53 5.74 -24.56
C ASP A 249 -8.00 6.85 -23.65
N ARG A 250 -8.84 7.26 -22.70
CA ARG A 250 -8.55 8.36 -21.77
C ARG A 250 -8.30 7.84 -20.38
N TYR A 251 -7.33 8.45 -19.72
CA TYR A 251 -6.98 8.17 -18.33
C TYR A 251 -6.56 9.47 -17.65
N GLY A 252 -7.43 10.00 -16.79
CA GLY A 252 -7.24 11.31 -16.18
C GLY A 252 -7.16 12.40 -17.24
N GLU A 253 -6.08 13.19 -17.21
CA GLU A 253 -5.81 14.27 -18.16
C GLU A 253 -5.12 13.81 -19.46
N LEU A 254 -4.70 12.53 -19.52
CA LEU A 254 -3.98 11.97 -20.66
C LEU A 254 -4.85 11.08 -21.55
N GLU A 255 -4.54 11.10 -22.84
CA GLU A 255 -5.16 10.26 -23.87
C GLU A 255 -4.08 9.45 -24.59
N ILE A 256 -4.35 8.17 -24.87
CA ILE A 256 -3.43 7.31 -25.63
C ILE A 256 -3.36 7.79 -27.09
N SER A 257 -2.23 8.40 -27.44
CA SER A 257 -1.95 8.91 -28.78
C SER A 257 -1.39 7.83 -29.71
N SER A 258 -0.73 6.81 -29.16
CA SER A 258 -0.23 5.67 -29.94
C SER A 258 -0.09 4.40 -29.08
N ILE A 259 -0.30 3.25 -29.72
CA ILE A 259 -0.02 1.93 -29.15
C ILE A 259 0.46 0.98 -30.24
N SER A 260 1.48 0.20 -29.94
CA SER A 260 1.99 -0.90 -30.76
C SER A 260 2.75 -1.90 -29.89
N SER A 261 3.26 -2.98 -30.49
CA SER A 261 4.18 -3.90 -29.81
C SER A 261 5.49 -3.23 -29.33
N SER A 262 5.78 -2.01 -29.77
CA SER A 262 6.97 -1.25 -29.34
C SER A 262 6.71 -0.28 -28.20
N GLY A 263 5.46 -0.10 -27.73
CA GLY A 263 5.16 0.76 -26.60
C GLY A 263 3.84 1.50 -26.67
N ILE A 264 3.62 2.33 -25.66
CA ILE A 264 2.44 3.18 -25.47
C ILE A 264 2.88 4.64 -25.39
N GLY A 265 2.22 5.51 -26.13
CA GLY A 265 2.37 6.96 -26.06
C GLY A 265 1.07 7.62 -25.63
N MET A 266 1.16 8.60 -24.74
CA MET A 266 0.04 9.40 -24.26
C MET A 266 0.38 10.88 -24.25
N SER A 267 -0.62 11.73 -24.41
CA SER A 267 -0.47 13.19 -24.33
C SER A 267 -1.66 13.84 -23.65
N ASN A 268 -1.46 15.00 -23.02
CA ASN A 268 -2.56 15.75 -22.43
C ASN A 268 -3.45 16.37 -23.53
N ARG A 269 -4.75 16.11 -23.44
CA ARG A 269 -5.74 16.59 -24.42
C ARG A 269 -6.14 18.05 -24.20
N ASN A 270 -6.13 18.50 -22.95
CA ASN A 270 -6.49 19.86 -22.55
C ASN A 270 -5.30 20.51 -21.82
N SER A 271 -5.37 21.82 -21.63
CA SER A 271 -4.41 22.52 -20.77
C SER A 271 -4.57 22.10 -19.30
N ILE A 272 -3.45 21.97 -18.59
CA ILE A 272 -3.42 21.61 -17.16
C ILE A 272 -2.93 22.82 -16.35
N SER A 273 -3.68 23.19 -15.31
CA SER A 273 -3.35 24.30 -14.39
C SER A 273 -2.37 23.85 -13.30
N LEU A 274 -1.25 24.56 -13.15
CA LEU A 274 -0.31 24.43 -12.03
C LEU A 274 -0.45 25.63 -11.07
N SER A 275 -1.69 25.87 -10.61
CA SER A 275 -1.98 26.87 -9.59
C SER A 275 -1.41 26.48 -8.22
N PRO A 276 -1.07 27.45 -7.35
CA PRO A 276 -0.53 27.17 -6.03
C PRO A 276 -1.41 26.21 -5.20
N GLY A 277 -0.78 25.26 -4.51
CA GLY A 277 -1.43 24.29 -3.64
C GLY A 277 -2.34 23.29 -4.36
N ASN A 278 -2.27 23.21 -5.69
CA ASN A 278 -3.10 22.30 -6.48
C ASN A 278 -2.52 20.88 -6.49
N THR A 279 -3.41 19.89 -6.53
CA THR A 279 -3.07 18.51 -6.89
C THR A 279 -3.88 18.09 -8.11
N VAL A 280 -3.17 17.82 -9.22
CA VAL A 280 -3.77 17.37 -10.49
C VAL A 280 -3.79 15.85 -10.54
N ASP A 281 -4.96 15.26 -10.75
CA ASP A 281 -5.10 13.83 -11.08
C ASP A 281 -4.66 13.60 -12.52
N LEU A 282 -3.44 13.10 -12.73
CA LEU A 282 -2.81 13.09 -14.04
C LEU A 282 -3.20 11.86 -14.87
N VAL A 283 -2.83 10.66 -14.41
CA VAL A 283 -3.05 9.40 -15.13
C VAL A 283 -2.93 8.21 -14.16
N GLY A 284 -3.95 7.34 -14.10
CA GLY A 284 -3.99 6.26 -13.12
C GLY A 284 -3.77 6.77 -11.69
N ASP A 285 -2.77 6.23 -11.00
CA ASP A 285 -2.39 6.67 -9.64
C ASP A 285 -1.43 7.88 -9.62
N LEU A 286 -0.96 8.34 -10.79
CA LEU A 286 -0.03 9.47 -10.88
C LEU A 286 -0.76 10.80 -10.76
N LYS A 287 -0.16 11.70 -9.99
CA LYS A 287 -0.62 13.06 -9.75
C LYS A 287 0.53 14.05 -9.93
N ILE A 288 0.19 15.31 -10.18
CA ILE A 288 1.13 16.44 -10.05
C ILE A 288 0.72 17.22 -8.81
N VAL A 289 1.63 17.33 -7.83
CA VAL A 289 1.44 18.18 -6.65
C VAL A 289 2.20 19.47 -6.87
N VAL A 290 1.53 20.60 -6.69
CA VAL A 290 2.07 21.94 -6.88
C VAL A 290 2.18 22.63 -5.53
N ALA A 291 3.33 23.25 -5.28
CA ALA A 291 3.59 23.99 -4.05
C ALA A 291 2.57 25.12 -3.86
N ASP A 292 2.12 25.35 -2.63
CA ASP A 292 1.39 26.57 -2.26
C ASP A 292 2.36 27.76 -2.11
N SER A 293 2.94 28.15 -3.25
CA SER A 293 3.95 29.19 -3.35
C SER A 293 3.77 30.07 -4.58
N SER A 294 4.24 31.32 -4.48
CA SER A 294 4.34 32.21 -5.62
C SER A 294 5.39 31.73 -6.62
N THR A 295 6.43 31.05 -6.16
CA THR A 295 7.42 30.36 -7.00
C THR A 295 6.82 29.06 -7.49
N LEU A 296 6.89 28.78 -8.79
CA LEU A 296 6.38 27.51 -9.31
C LEU A 296 7.33 26.37 -8.92
N ARG A 297 6.87 25.50 -8.02
CA ARG A 297 7.46 24.19 -7.74
C ARG A 297 6.39 23.12 -7.87
N PHE A 298 6.74 22.01 -8.51
CA PHE A 298 5.83 20.88 -8.60
C PHE A 298 6.60 19.58 -8.73
N ALA A 299 5.93 18.49 -8.40
CA ALA A 299 6.52 17.17 -8.41
C ALA A 299 5.50 16.12 -8.81
N LEU A 300 5.99 15.01 -9.37
CA LEU A 300 5.17 13.81 -9.52
C LEU A 300 4.90 13.19 -8.14
N SER A 301 3.69 12.68 -7.99
CA SER A 301 3.21 11.94 -6.83
C SER A 301 2.52 10.68 -7.32
N VAL A 302 2.62 9.60 -6.56
CA VAL A 302 1.94 8.34 -6.87
C VAL A 302 1.10 7.95 -5.68
N TYR A 303 -0.16 7.58 -5.92
CA TYR A 303 -1.02 7.05 -4.87
C TYR A 303 -0.65 5.60 -4.57
N ARG A 304 -0.26 5.33 -3.32
CA ARG A 304 0.06 4.00 -2.79
C ARG A 304 -0.47 3.94 -1.36
N ILE A 305 -1.01 2.79 -0.95
CA ILE A 305 -1.53 2.57 0.42
C ILE A 305 -0.87 1.39 1.14
N ASP A 306 -0.32 0.46 0.38
CA ASP A 306 0.37 -0.72 0.90
C ASP A 306 1.82 -0.41 1.23
N ALA A 307 2.49 -1.35 1.90
CA ALA A 307 3.92 -1.24 2.16
C ALA A 307 4.72 -1.33 0.86
N PHE A 308 5.71 -0.47 0.69
CA PHE A 308 6.59 -0.49 -0.49
C PHE A 308 7.98 0.07 -0.17
N GLU A 309 8.94 -0.26 -1.04
CA GLU A 309 10.28 0.32 -0.98
C GLU A 309 10.33 1.61 -1.82
N MET A 310 10.67 2.73 -1.18
CA MET A 310 10.91 4.00 -1.86
C MET A 310 12.41 4.17 -2.09
N ARG A 311 12.85 4.19 -3.34
CA ARG A 311 14.26 4.36 -3.72
C ARG A 311 14.63 5.82 -4.01
N GLY A 312 15.89 6.17 -3.77
CA GLY A 312 16.53 7.34 -4.36
C GLY A 312 17.16 7.05 -5.74
N THR A 313 17.78 8.07 -6.32
CA THR A 313 18.51 7.94 -7.59
C THR A 313 19.67 6.93 -7.49
N ILE A 314 19.89 6.18 -8.57
CA ILE A 314 20.84 5.06 -8.60
C ILE A 314 22.30 5.54 -8.73
N TYR A 315 23.22 4.89 -8.02
CA TYR A 315 24.67 4.96 -8.30
C TYR A 315 25.02 4.09 -9.52
N PRO A 316 25.87 4.55 -10.47
CA PRO A 316 26.76 5.72 -10.39
C PRO A 316 26.22 7.02 -10.97
N THR A 317 24.92 7.12 -11.27
CA THR A 317 24.33 8.38 -11.78
C THR A 317 24.53 9.54 -10.81
N THR A 318 24.51 9.25 -9.50
CA THR A 318 24.90 10.20 -8.45
C THR A 318 25.81 9.57 -7.40
N LEU A 319 26.59 10.42 -6.74
CA LEU A 319 27.35 10.13 -5.52
C LEU A 319 26.78 10.88 -4.31
N GLU A 320 25.74 11.69 -4.53
CA GLU A 320 25.16 12.58 -3.55
C GLU A 320 23.64 12.52 -3.62
N TRP A 321 23.04 12.21 -2.47
CA TRP A 321 21.60 12.20 -2.27
C TRP A 321 21.19 13.38 -1.41
N ASN A 322 20.14 14.06 -1.84
CA ASN A 322 19.49 15.17 -1.16
C ASN A 322 17.97 15.02 -1.37
N PRO A 323 17.11 15.89 -0.82
CA PRO A 323 15.67 15.69 -0.93
C PRO A 323 15.12 15.81 -2.37
N MET A 324 15.91 16.31 -3.32
CA MET A 324 15.52 16.40 -4.73
C MET A 324 15.66 15.07 -5.45
N ASN A 325 16.52 14.15 -4.99
CA ASN A 325 16.80 12.90 -5.68
C ASN A 325 16.72 11.66 -4.77
N PHE A 326 16.38 11.85 -3.49
CA PHE A 326 16.02 10.79 -2.56
C PHE A 326 14.72 11.13 -1.83
N GLY A 327 13.61 11.01 -2.57
CA GLY A 327 12.28 11.08 -1.99
C GLY A 327 11.17 10.81 -3.00
N LEU A 328 9.94 10.69 -2.50
CA LEU A 328 8.72 10.46 -3.27
C LEU A 328 7.55 11.17 -2.59
N ASN A 329 6.69 11.82 -3.38
CA ASN A 329 5.43 12.32 -2.85
C ASN A 329 4.36 11.23 -2.96
N VAL A 330 3.62 11.03 -1.88
CA VAL A 330 2.39 10.21 -1.84
C VAL A 330 1.29 11.11 -1.29
N GLY A 331 0.48 11.68 -2.20
CA GLY A 331 -0.32 12.86 -1.87
C GLY A 331 0.58 14.03 -1.46
N GLY A 332 0.23 14.70 -0.35
CA GLY A 332 1.05 15.74 0.29
C GLY A 332 2.16 15.22 1.22
N THR A 333 2.23 13.90 1.47
CA THR A 333 3.28 13.32 2.32
C THR A 333 4.54 13.12 1.51
N ASN A 334 5.65 13.60 2.06
CA ASN A 334 6.99 13.35 1.54
C ASN A 334 7.59 12.13 2.25
N LEU A 335 8.03 11.16 1.45
CA LEU A 335 8.78 9.98 1.89
C LEU A 335 10.22 10.10 1.42
N GLY A 336 11.18 9.68 2.25
CA GLY A 336 12.60 9.88 2.00
C GLY A 336 13.12 11.09 2.75
N PHE A 337 14.16 11.74 2.24
CA PHE A 337 14.67 12.94 2.90
C PHE A 337 13.60 14.02 2.98
N TYR A 338 13.45 14.57 4.18
CA TYR A 338 12.44 15.56 4.50
C TYR A 338 12.57 16.75 3.55
N TYR A 339 11.47 17.08 2.90
CA TYR A 339 11.33 18.29 2.10
C TYR A 339 9.91 18.82 2.08
N ASP A 340 9.76 20.05 2.55
CA ASP A 340 8.58 20.88 2.40
C ASP A 340 8.75 21.73 1.15
N MET A 341 7.94 21.43 0.14
CA MET A 341 7.98 22.05 -1.19
C MET A 341 7.36 23.45 -1.21
N ASP A 342 6.45 23.75 -0.28
CA ASP A 342 5.77 25.05 -0.18
C ASP A 342 6.79 26.13 0.21
N HIS A 343 7.66 25.78 1.17
CA HIS A 343 8.64 26.68 1.76
C HIS A 343 10.10 26.46 1.28
N ASP A 344 10.36 25.43 0.47
CA ASP A 344 11.71 25.00 0.07
C ASP A 344 12.62 24.66 1.27
N VAL A 345 12.10 23.83 2.18
CA VAL A 345 12.77 23.47 3.45
C VAL A 345 13.11 21.99 3.46
N GLY A 346 14.39 21.67 3.67
CA GLY A 346 14.95 20.32 3.66
C GLY A 346 16.40 20.36 3.21
N LYS A 347 17.34 20.02 4.10
CA LYS A 347 18.80 20.09 3.84
C LYS A 347 19.54 18.81 4.24
N GLU A 348 18.85 17.68 4.31
CA GLU A 348 19.51 16.38 4.48
C GLU A 348 20.38 16.09 3.25
N LYS A 349 21.56 15.51 3.48
CA LYS A 349 22.50 15.15 2.42
C LYS A 349 23.26 13.90 2.82
N LEU A 350 23.33 12.93 1.92
CA LEU A 350 24.16 11.72 2.04
C LEU A 350 25.11 11.68 0.85
N LYS A 351 26.41 11.63 1.10
CA LYS A 351 27.45 11.73 0.06
C LYS A 351 28.48 10.63 0.20
N ILE A 352 28.79 9.98 -0.92
CA ILE A 352 29.94 9.10 -1.06
C ILE A 352 31.11 9.95 -1.55
N GLU A 353 32.13 10.10 -0.71
CA GLU A 353 33.37 10.79 -1.07
C GLU A 353 34.32 9.89 -1.87
N SER A 354 34.29 8.58 -1.62
CA SER A 354 35.13 7.60 -2.30
C SER A 354 34.52 6.20 -2.22
N ILE A 355 34.69 5.44 -3.29
CA ILE A 355 34.31 4.04 -3.41
C ILE A 355 35.44 3.29 -4.12
N SER A 356 35.80 2.12 -3.61
CA SER A 356 36.84 1.25 -4.18
C SER A 356 36.24 -0.11 -4.49
N GLY A 357 35.95 -0.36 -5.77
CA GLY A 357 35.23 -1.55 -6.20
C GLY A 357 33.86 -1.65 -5.52
N ARG A 358 33.66 -2.70 -4.72
CA ARG A 358 32.45 -2.96 -3.93
C ARG A 358 32.57 -2.52 -2.48
N ASN A 359 33.42 -1.56 -2.17
CA ASN A 359 33.64 -1.15 -0.79
C ASN A 359 33.64 0.37 -0.68
N ILE A 360 32.84 0.91 0.24
CA ILE A 360 32.95 2.30 0.69
C ILE A 360 33.89 2.28 1.90
N PRO A 361 35.10 2.89 1.83
CA PRO A 361 36.03 2.88 2.95
C PRO A 361 35.45 3.58 4.18
N GLU A 362 36.00 3.29 5.36
CA GLU A 362 35.73 4.04 6.59
C GLU A 362 35.92 5.55 6.35
N GLY A 363 35.00 6.36 6.88
CA GLY A 363 35.10 7.81 6.75
C GLY A 363 34.65 8.39 5.40
N LYS A 364 34.12 7.59 4.47
CA LYS A 364 33.83 7.97 3.06
C LYS A 364 32.37 7.99 2.66
N LEU A 365 31.46 7.61 3.54
CA LEU A 365 30.03 7.92 3.46
C LEU A 365 29.73 8.98 4.53
N ARG A 366 29.32 10.17 4.09
CA ARG A 366 29.02 11.31 4.96
C ARG A 366 27.56 11.67 4.89
N TYR A 367 26.95 11.88 6.05
CA TYR A 367 25.63 12.45 6.17
C TYR A 367 25.70 13.81 6.87
N SER A 368 24.91 14.77 6.41
CA SER A 368 24.80 16.10 7.01
C SER A 368 23.37 16.62 6.93
N THR A 369 22.94 17.38 7.92
CA THR A 369 21.66 18.09 7.92
C THR A 369 21.76 19.40 8.69
N THR A 370 20.96 20.40 8.31
CA THR A 370 20.97 21.74 8.90
C THR A 370 19.57 22.14 9.33
N ALA A 371 19.46 22.74 10.50
CA ALA A 371 18.20 23.30 11.00
C ALA A 371 17.81 24.55 10.18
N GLN A 372 16.54 24.66 9.85
CA GLN A 372 15.98 25.80 9.11
C GLN A 372 14.81 26.39 9.87
N GLU A 373 14.76 27.72 9.89
CA GLU A 373 13.64 28.46 10.46
C GLU A 373 12.44 28.43 9.49
N VAL A 374 11.28 28.03 9.99
CA VAL A 374 10.01 27.97 9.27
C VAL A 374 8.91 28.69 10.02
N ASP A 375 7.89 29.15 9.29
CA ASP A 375 6.70 29.73 9.89
C ASP A 375 5.84 28.63 10.53
N PHE A 376 5.15 28.96 11.63
CA PHE A 376 4.04 28.13 12.09
C PHE A 376 2.89 28.24 11.11
N ASP A 377 2.06 27.19 11.01
CA ASP A 377 0.82 27.23 10.24
C ASP A 377 -0.05 28.40 10.70
N TYR A 378 -0.09 28.66 12.02
CA TYR A 378 -0.71 29.86 12.57
C TYR A 378 0.28 31.03 12.63
N PRO A 379 0.17 32.05 11.74
CA PRO A 379 1.26 33.01 11.55
C PRO A 379 1.57 33.87 12.78
N GLN A 380 0.62 34.06 13.70
CA GLN A 380 0.85 34.87 14.91
C GLN A 380 1.76 34.17 15.94
N PHE A 381 1.99 32.86 15.82
CA PHE A 381 3.01 32.17 16.63
C PHE A 381 4.44 32.50 16.18
N GLY A 382 4.61 33.07 14.97
CA GLY A 382 5.89 33.47 14.42
C GLY A 382 6.60 32.32 13.72
N LYS A 383 7.82 31.97 14.17
CA LYS A 383 8.65 30.95 13.53
C LYS A 383 9.27 29.96 14.52
N TYR A 384 9.75 28.83 14.03
CA TYR A 384 10.54 27.86 14.80
C TYR A 384 11.54 27.14 13.88
N ASN A 385 12.52 26.45 14.45
CA ASN A 385 13.48 25.65 13.69
C ASN A 385 12.99 24.21 13.52
N VAL A 386 12.99 23.74 12.27
CA VAL A 386 12.83 22.34 11.88
C VAL A 386 14.16 21.77 11.37
N ILE A 387 14.32 20.46 11.46
CA ILE A 387 15.45 19.74 10.88
C ILE A 387 15.00 18.36 10.37
N GLY A 388 15.48 17.97 9.18
CA GLY A 388 15.34 16.60 8.70
C GLY A 388 16.40 15.72 9.35
N PHE A 389 16.02 14.56 9.88
CA PHE A 389 16.98 13.61 10.44
C PHE A 389 16.56 12.17 10.14
N MET A 390 17.33 11.48 9.30
CA MET A 390 17.05 10.11 8.86
C MET A 390 15.68 9.97 8.20
N ALA A 391 15.39 10.83 7.22
CA ALA A 391 14.14 10.82 6.45
C ALA A 391 12.88 11.22 7.26
N ASP A 392 13.07 11.96 8.35
CA ASP A 392 12.01 12.34 9.27
C ASP A 392 12.11 13.82 9.67
N ARG A 393 10.95 14.51 9.81
CA ARG A 393 10.88 15.89 10.29
C ARG A 393 10.96 15.95 11.82
N TYR A 394 11.83 16.81 12.35
CA TYR A 394 11.94 17.10 13.79
C TYR A 394 11.93 18.61 14.07
N PHE A 395 11.49 18.95 15.27
CA PHE A 395 11.66 20.24 15.92
C PHE A 395 13.09 20.35 16.47
N ALA A 396 13.78 21.45 16.16
CA ALA A 396 15.15 21.73 16.59
C ALA A 396 15.25 22.89 17.60
N GLY A 397 14.19 23.69 17.76
CA GLY A 397 14.14 24.76 18.74
C GLY A 397 13.23 25.93 18.37
N TYR A 398 12.92 26.77 19.35
CA TYR A 398 12.32 28.08 19.14
C TYR A 398 13.40 29.12 18.82
N THR A 399 13.04 30.16 18.08
CA THR A 399 13.94 31.22 17.65
C THR A 399 13.53 32.55 18.29
N THR A 400 14.31 33.61 18.08
CA THR A 400 13.91 34.96 18.50
C THR A 400 12.66 35.48 17.79
N ASN A 401 12.23 34.82 16.71
CA ASN A 401 11.02 35.14 15.97
C ASN A 401 9.79 34.37 16.48
N SER A 402 9.96 33.43 17.41
CA SER A 402 8.86 32.74 18.10
C SER A 402 8.14 33.71 19.04
N GLN A 403 6.86 33.96 18.80
CA GLN A 403 6.06 34.86 19.66
C GLN A 403 5.59 34.16 20.95
N ILE A 404 5.48 32.83 20.93
CA ILE A 404 5.04 32.01 22.07
C ILE A 404 6.11 31.73 23.12
N THR A 405 7.33 32.25 22.95
CA THR A 405 8.45 32.15 23.91
C THR A 405 8.95 33.51 24.38
N TYR A 406 8.13 34.57 24.26
CA TYR A 406 8.54 35.95 24.54
C TYR A 406 9.83 36.37 23.79
N LYS A 407 10.05 35.81 22.59
CA LYS A 407 11.22 36.06 21.73
C LYS A 407 12.55 35.53 22.30
N GLU A 408 12.50 34.62 23.25
CA GLU A 408 13.68 33.87 23.69
C GLU A 408 13.94 32.68 22.75
N SER A 409 15.20 32.56 22.31
CA SER A 409 15.67 31.44 21.49
C SER A 409 15.97 30.24 22.39
N MET A 410 15.43 29.07 22.04
CA MET A 410 15.54 27.85 22.83
C MET A 410 15.90 26.69 21.90
N SER A 411 17.15 26.24 21.89
CA SER A 411 17.58 25.14 21.01
C SER A 411 17.55 23.79 21.72
N THR A 412 16.62 22.93 21.34
CA THR A 412 16.59 21.52 21.81
C THR A 412 17.69 20.71 21.14
N LEU A 413 18.00 20.99 19.86
CA LEU A 413 19.09 20.33 19.14
C LEU A 413 20.46 20.64 19.77
N GLY A 414 20.69 21.89 20.20
CA GLY A 414 21.89 22.28 20.96
C GLY A 414 22.01 21.59 22.33
N ARG A 415 20.96 20.89 22.77
CA ARG A 415 20.91 20.01 23.95
C ARG A 415 20.82 18.52 23.56
N PHE A 416 21.11 18.18 22.31
CA PHE A 416 21.14 16.81 21.79
C PHE A 416 19.77 16.13 21.75
N GLN A 417 18.68 16.90 21.66
CA GLN A 417 17.31 16.41 21.67
C GLN A 417 16.54 16.83 20.41
N LEU A 418 16.05 15.85 19.66
CA LEU A 418 15.17 16.03 18.52
C LEU A 418 13.75 15.57 18.89
N HIS A 419 12.80 16.50 18.87
CA HIS A 419 11.40 16.22 19.20
C HIS A 419 10.57 16.14 17.91
N LYS A 420 9.59 15.26 17.83
CA LYS A 420 8.67 15.24 16.68
C LYS A 420 7.72 16.43 16.74
N VAL A 421 7.47 17.08 15.62
CA VAL A 421 6.32 18.01 15.48
C VAL A 421 5.08 17.14 15.30
N LEU A 422 4.15 17.23 16.24
CA LEU A 422 2.94 16.39 16.26
C LEU A 422 1.73 17.10 15.65
N LEU A 423 1.59 18.41 15.90
CA LEU A 423 0.55 19.27 15.37
C LEU A 423 1.14 20.63 15.03
N ASP A 424 0.76 21.17 13.88
CA ASP A 424 1.00 22.54 13.44
C ASP A 424 -0.18 22.86 12.51
N ASP A 425 -1.22 23.53 13.02
CA ASP A 425 -2.48 23.70 12.31
C ASP A 425 -3.18 25.02 12.67
N ASP A 426 -3.69 25.73 11.67
CA ASP A 426 -4.37 27.02 11.78
C ASP A 426 -5.89 26.94 11.52
N THR A 427 -6.46 25.74 11.45
CA THR A 427 -7.88 25.56 11.14
C THR A 427 -8.73 26.07 12.31
N LYS A 428 -9.72 26.91 12.01
CA LYS A 428 -10.66 27.41 13.03
C LYS A 428 -11.60 26.30 13.50
N ARG A 429 -11.74 26.15 14.81
CA ARG A 429 -12.60 25.15 15.48
C ARG A 429 -13.52 25.82 16.49
N THR A 430 -14.73 25.29 16.61
CA THR A 430 -15.71 25.74 17.60
C THR A 430 -15.76 24.69 18.71
N LEU A 431 -15.49 25.11 19.94
CA LEU A 431 -15.47 24.27 21.14
C LEU A 431 -16.58 24.76 22.08
N SER A 432 -17.61 23.95 22.30
CA SER A 432 -18.67 24.23 23.28
C SER A 432 -18.35 23.63 24.65
N GLU A 433 -19.12 24.00 25.67
CA GLU A 433 -19.01 23.40 26.99
C GLU A 433 -19.10 21.87 26.92
N GLY A 434 -18.20 21.17 27.61
CA GLY A 434 -18.09 19.72 27.60
C GLY A 434 -17.40 19.13 26.37
N SER A 435 -17.14 19.93 25.33
CA SER A 435 -16.36 19.48 24.16
C SER A 435 -14.88 19.30 24.48
N THR A 436 -14.22 18.49 23.67
CA THR A 436 -12.80 18.19 23.80
C THR A 436 -12.07 18.44 22.49
N LEU A 437 -10.87 18.98 22.57
CA LEU A 437 -9.87 19.00 21.51
C LEU A 437 -8.86 17.90 21.80
N THR A 438 -8.94 16.80 21.05
CA THR A 438 -7.98 15.69 21.15
C THR A 438 -6.65 16.10 20.53
N LEU A 439 -5.61 16.11 21.35
CA LEU A 439 -4.23 16.37 20.94
C LEU A 439 -3.51 15.02 20.77
N LYS A 440 -2.20 15.03 20.52
CA LYS A 440 -1.38 13.83 20.40
C LYS A 440 -0.73 13.47 21.73
N ASP A 441 -0.06 12.32 21.80
CA ASP A 441 0.58 11.79 23.02
C ASP A 441 -0.36 11.74 24.23
N GLY A 442 -1.62 11.30 24.06
CA GLY A 442 -2.56 11.15 25.17
C GLY A 442 -3.10 12.44 25.79
N TYR A 443 -2.78 13.60 25.20
CA TYR A 443 -3.29 14.89 25.64
C TYR A 443 -4.71 15.17 25.11
N VAL A 444 -5.54 15.78 25.95
CA VAL A 444 -6.88 16.25 25.58
C VAL A 444 -7.13 17.59 26.27
N LEU A 445 -7.46 18.64 25.51
CA LEU A 445 -7.96 19.89 26.09
C LEU A 445 -9.49 19.81 26.20
N LYS A 446 -10.05 20.11 27.37
CA LYS A 446 -11.50 20.12 27.59
C LYS A 446 -11.96 21.52 28.00
N ILE A 447 -13.05 21.99 27.41
CA ILE A 447 -13.78 23.15 27.92
C ILE A 447 -14.67 22.66 29.06
N THR A 448 -14.32 23.00 30.30
CA THR A 448 -15.00 22.47 31.49
C THR A 448 -16.14 23.35 31.97
N ASP A 449 -16.01 24.67 31.80
CA ASP A 449 -17.05 25.63 32.17
C ASP A 449 -16.94 26.89 31.31
N VAL A 450 -18.00 27.67 31.26
CA VAL A 450 -18.00 28.98 30.59
C VAL A 450 -18.54 30.04 31.53
N ASP A 451 -17.81 31.15 31.68
CA ASP A 451 -18.19 32.21 32.59
C ASP A 451 -19.54 32.85 32.20
N ILE A 452 -20.45 32.88 33.18
CA ILE A 452 -21.79 33.45 33.09
C ILE A 452 -21.87 34.89 33.64
N GLY A 453 -20.77 35.47 34.11
CA GLY A 453 -20.66 36.83 34.65
C GLY A 453 -20.85 37.97 33.63
N ALA A 454 -20.75 39.21 34.08
CA ALA A 454 -20.80 40.40 33.21
C ALA A 454 -19.36 40.79 32.79
N GLY A 455 -18.98 40.56 31.53
CA GLY A 455 -17.63 40.83 31.03
C GLY A 455 -17.37 40.31 29.61
N THR A 456 -16.10 40.31 29.18
CA THR A 456 -15.66 39.55 28.01
C THR A 456 -15.88 38.07 28.30
N GLY A 457 -16.41 37.30 27.34
CA GLY A 457 -16.62 35.86 27.56
C GLY A 457 -15.30 35.17 27.93
N GLN A 458 -15.34 34.30 28.93
CA GLN A 458 -14.18 33.51 29.38
C GLN A 458 -14.56 32.03 29.46
N VAL A 459 -13.65 31.13 29.14
CA VAL A 459 -13.84 29.69 29.33
C VAL A 459 -12.82 29.14 30.31
N LEU A 460 -13.27 28.25 31.20
CA LEU A 460 -12.37 27.42 31.98
C LEU A 460 -11.97 26.22 31.14
N ILE A 461 -10.67 26.02 30.99
CA ILE A 461 -10.11 24.87 30.29
C ILE A 461 -9.42 23.92 31.27
N SER A 462 -9.36 22.65 30.90
CA SER A 462 -8.54 21.66 31.59
C SER A 462 -7.78 20.85 30.57
N LEU A 463 -6.46 20.77 30.74
CA LEU A 463 -5.61 19.88 29.96
C LEU A 463 -5.50 18.56 30.71
N LEU A 464 -5.89 17.49 30.03
CA LEU A 464 -5.76 16.13 30.52
C LEU A 464 -4.63 15.42 29.79
N LYS A 465 -3.90 14.57 30.51
CA LYS A 465 -2.96 13.58 29.98
C LYS A 465 -3.41 12.21 30.44
N ASP A 466 -3.72 11.33 29.48
CA ASP A 466 -4.17 9.96 29.75
C ASP A 466 -5.38 9.91 30.71
N GLY A 467 -6.30 10.87 30.55
CA GLY A 467 -7.51 11.02 31.36
C GLY A 467 -7.33 11.74 32.70
N VAL A 468 -6.11 12.13 33.08
CA VAL A 468 -5.81 12.84 34.32
C VAL A 468 -5.58 14.32 34.03
N GLN A 469 -6.26 15.22 34.75
CA GLN A 469 -6.02 16.66 34.64
C GLN A 469 -4.62 16.99 35.19
N ILE A 470 -3.82 17.63 34.36
CA ILE A 470 -2.45 18.04 34.66
C ILE A 470 -2.27 19.56 34.70
N ASP A 471 -3.20 20.28 34.09
CA ASP A 471 -3.21 21.74 34.06
C ASP A 471 -4.63 22.28 33.85
N SER A 472 -4.86 23.54 34.21
CA SER A 472 -6.12 24.25 34.01
C SER A 472 -5.88 25.75 33.97
N ASP A 473 -6.61 26.43 33.11
CA ASP A 473 -6.48 27.87 32.94
C ASP A 473 -7.82 28.52 32.56
N VAL A 474 -7.90 29.84 32.71
CA VAL A 474 -9.03 30.65 32.28
C VAL A 474 -8.62 31.43 31.03
N ILE A 475 -9.33 31.18 29.94
CA ILE A 475 -8.99 31.71 28.62
C ILE A 475 -10.06 32.69 28.15
N THR A 476 -9.63 33.82 27.60
CA THR A 476 -10.48 34.82 26.94
C THR A 476 -10.20 34.91 25.45
N GLY A 477 -10.94 35.77 24.73
CA GLY A 477 -10.69 35.97 23.31
C GLY A 477 -9.34 36.64 23.04
N SER A 478 -8.65 36.17 22.01
CA SER A 478 -7.28 36.52 21.61
C SER A 478 -6.15 36.02 22.51
N ASP A 479 -6.44 35.15 23.49
CA ASP A 479 -5.42 34.56 24.36
C ASP A 479 -4.74 33.34 23.74
N ASN A 480 -3.51 33.08 24.18
CA ASN A 480 -2.77 31.85 23.92
C ASN A 480 -2.71 31.02 25.19
N TYR A 481 -3.19 29.78 25.14
CA TYR A 481 -2.89 28.78 26.14
C TYR A 481 -1.55 28.13 25.82
N LEU A 482 -0.61 28.14 26.76
CA LEU A 482 0.72 27.54 26.62
C LEU A 482 0.93 26.52 27.76
N TYR A 483 1.17 25.27 27.40
CA TYR A 483 1.64 24.28 28.35
C TYR A 483 3.15 24.07 28.13
N THR A 484 3.95 24.41 29.13
CA THR A 484 5.41 24.32 29.08
C THR A 484 5.94 23.17 29.92
N LYS A 485 7.09 22.62 29.51
CA LYS A 485 7.82 21.61 30.28
C LYS A 485 9.31 21.87 30.26
N LYS A 486 9.99 21.35 31.28
CA LYS A 486 11.43 21.15 31.25
C LYS A 486 11.77 19.97 30.33
N LEU A 487 12.54 20.22 29.27
CA LEU A 487 13.06 19.20 28.36
C LEU A 487 14.59 19.18 28.44
N GLY A 488 15.14 18.10 29.01
CA GLY A 488 16.57 18.00 29.30
C GLY A 488 17.03 19.07 30.31
N SER A 489 18.03 19.87 29.94
CA SER A 489 18.52 20.99 30.76
C SER A 489 17.80 22.32 30.49
N GLN A 490 16.85 22.35 29.55
CA GLN A 490 16.14 23.56 29.17
C GLN A 490 14.77 23.59 29.86
N ASP A 491 14.54 24.64 30.65
CA ASP A 491 13.27 24.89 31.33
C ASP A 491 12.29 25.62 30.41
N ASP A 492 11.00 25.56 30.76
CA ASP A 492 9.91 26.34 30.17
C ASP A 492 9.75 26.24 28.64
N ILE A 493 10.04 25.09 28.05
CA ILE A 493 9.79 24.84 26.62
C ILE A 493 8.28 24.67 26.40
N PRO A 494 7.61 25.51 25.58
CA PRO A 494 6.24 25.25 25.16
C PRO A 494 6.16 23.91 24.41
N VAL A 495 5.39 22.97 24.95
CA VAL A 495 5.12 21.67 24.30
C VAL A 495 3.75 21.64 23.63
N ILE A 496 2.80 22.47 24.10
CA ILE A 496 1.49 22.70 23.49
C ILE A 496 1.23 24.21 23.48
N ALA A 497 0.79 24.74 22.34
CA ALA A 497 0.30 26.11 22.20
C ALA A 497 -1.04 26.10 21.47
N ILE A 498 -2.04 26.78 22.03
CA ILE A 498 -3.39 26.88 21.44
C ILE A 498 -3.83 28.33 21.49
N HIS A 499 -4.18 28.91 20.35
CA HIS A 499 -4.73 30.25 20.29
C HIS A 499 -6.26 30.22 20.21
N PHE A 500 -6.89 31.16 20.91
CA PHE A 500 -8.33 31.33 20.94
C PHE A 500 -8.69 32.67 20.30
N ASP A 501 -9.26 32.65 19.09
CA ASP A 501 -9.73 33.85 18.38
C ASP A 501 -10.68 34.66 19.27
N ALA A 502 -11.67 33.98 19.84
CA ALA A 502 -12.77 34.59 20.58
C ALA A 502 -13.48 33.57 21.47
N VAL A 503 -14.08 34.06 22.55
CA VAL A 503 -15.07 33.33 23.33
C VAL A 503 -16.41 34.04 23.14
N PHE A 504 -17.39 33.31 22.61
CA PHE A 504 -18.72 33.81 22.33
C PHE A 504 -19.74 33.23 23.31
N ARG A 505 -20.61 34.12 23.78
CA ARG A 505 -21.73 33.81 24.64
C ARG A 505 -23.02 34.29 23.99
N GLY A 506 -23.84 33.33 23.57
CA GLY A 506 -25.17 33.55 23.02
C GLY A 506 -26.26 33.01 23.95
N ARG A 507 -27.52 33.28 23.60
CA ARG A 507 -28.69 32.72 24.32
C ARG A 507 -28.88 31.23 24.08
N GLU A 508 -28.46 30.76 22.91
CA GLU A 508 -28.68 29.38 22.45
C GLU A 508 -27.37 28.59 22.35
N MET A 509 -26.23 29.29 22.25
CA MET A 509 -24.93 28.67 22.10
C MET A 509 -23.88 29.48 22.85
N THR A 510 -23.03 28.76 23.58
CA THR A 510 -21.81 29.28 24.15
C THR A 510 -20.65 28.48 23.55
N ALA A 511 -19.64 29.17 23.04
CA ALA A 511 -18.53 28.51 22.34
C ALA A 511 -17.24 29.33 22.40
N ALA A 512 -16.13 28.63 22.55
CA ALA A 512 -14.79 29.15 22.29
C ALA A 512 -14.38 28.82 20.85
N PHE A 513 -13.75 29.77 20.18
CA PHE A 513 -13.23 29.59 18.84
C PHE A 513 -11.71 29.45 18.91
N ALA A 514 -11.21 28.22 18.81
CA ALA A 514 -9.79 27.95 18.77
C ALA A 514 -9.28 28.01 17.31
N ARG A 515 -8.14 28.65 17.10
CA ARG A 515 -7.46 28.73 15.80
C ARG A 515 -5.97 28.80 16.07
N GLY A 516 -5.19 27.88 15.52
CA GLY A 516 -3.77 27.75 15.85
C GLY A 516 -3.57 26.74 16.97
N VAL A 517 -3.06 25.58 16.61
CA VAL A 517 -2.68 24.48 17.50
C VAL A 517 -1.29 24.02 17.10
N PHE A 518 -0.33 24.15 18.02
CA PHE A 518 1.02 23.62 17.86
C PHE A 518 1.32 22.64 18.99
N GLN A 519 1.94 21.51 18.66
CA GLN A 519 2.36 20.52 19.63
C GLN A 519 3.63 19.82 19.17
N ILE A 520 4.58 19.64 20.10
CA ILE A 520 5.72 18.74 19.94
C ILE A 520 5.58 17.52 20.86
N SER A 521 6.20 16.41 20.48
CA SER A 521 6.26 15.23 21.34
C SER A 521 7.19 15.48 22.52
N GLU A 522 6.81 14.98 23.68
CA GLU A 522 7.71 14.94 24.85
C GLU A 522 8.81 13.90 24.68
N ASN A 523 8.54 12.85 23.90
CA ASN A 523 9.53 11.86 23.52
C ASN A 523 10.50 12.49 22.51
N PHE A 524 11.77 12.13 22.63
CA PHE A 524 12.82 12.67 21.77
C PHE A 524 13.80 11.59 21.34
N THR A 525 14.40 11.85 20.18
CA THR A 525 15.58 11.14 19.71
C THR A 525 16.81 11.85 20.27
N SER A 526 17.62 11.14 21.06
CA SER A 526 18.93 11.63 21.52
C SER A 526 19.92 11.59 20.36
N VAL A 527 20.73 12.64 20.22
CA VAL A 527 21.78 12.72 19.20
C VAL A 527 23.01 13.45 19.73
N LYS A 528 24.01 12.69 20.14
CA LYS A 528 25.27 13.16 20.74
C LYS A 528 26.47 12.70 19.89
N PRO A 529 27.59 13.42 19.92
CA PRO A 529 28.84 12.93 19.33
C PRO A 529 29.19 11.53 19.86
N GLY A 530 29.49 10.61 18.94
CA GLY A 530 29.75 9.19 19.22
C GLY A 530 28.51 8.29 19.24
N ASP A 531 27.28 8.83 19.19
CA ASP A 531 26.08 8.01 19.01
C ASP A 531 26.14 7.29 17.64
N ARG A 532 25.78 6.01 17.62
CA ARG A 532 25.78 5.19 16.40
C ARG A 532 24.37 4.85 15.96
N PHE A 533 24.12 4.98 14.67
CA PHE A 533 22.89 4.60 13.99
C PHE A 533 23.25 3.67 12.84
N SER A 534 23.17 2.36 13.10
CA SER A 534 23.62 1.31 12.19
C SER A 534 25.07 1.50 11.74
N ALA A 535 25.33 1.78 10.46
CA ALA A 535 26.69 1.95 9.93
C ALA A 535 27.31 3.33 10.26
N MET A 536 26.45 4.31 10.56
CA MET A 536 26.83 5.71 10.71
C MET A 536 27.05 6.08 12.19
N GLU A 537 27.98 6.99 12.44
CA GLU A 537 28.34 7.54 13.75
C GLU A 537 28.28 9.06 13.70
N VAL A 538 27.75 9.68 14.74
CA VAL A 538 27.65 11.15 14.87
C VAL A 538 29.02 11.74 15.16
N GLU A 539 29.55 12.56 14.23
CA GLU A 539 30.80 13.30 14.44
C GLU A 539 30.53 14.60 15.22
N THR A 540 29.57 15.40 14.75
CA THR A 540 29.30 16.73 15.31
C THR A 540 27.80 17.00 15.45
N VAL A 541 27.45 17.73 16.50
CA VAL A 541 26.11 18.26 16.74
C VAL A 541 26.23 19.68 17.25
N SER A 542 25.49 20.60 16.64
CA SER A 542 25.37 22.00 17.06
C SER A 542 23.90 22.41 17.01
N SER A 543 23.57 23.60 17.52
CA SER A 543 22.21 24.15 17.36
C SER A 543 21.78 24.33 15.90
N GLY A 544 22.74 24.36 14.97
CA GLY A 544 22.50 24.55 13.54
C GLY A 544 22.48 23.27 12.71
N GLY A 545 22.94 22.13 13.20
CA GLY A 545 23.02 20.92 12.37
C GLY A 545 23.73 19.72 12.99
N ILE A 546 23.71 18.63 12.24
CA ILE A 546 24.25 17.31 12.62
C ILE A 546 25.09 16.78 11.46
N GLU A 547 26.26 16.23 11.76
CA GLU A 547 27.13 15.53 10.80
C GLU A 547 27.42 14.12 11.29
N MET A 548 27.38 13.15 10.37
CA MET A 548 27.63 11.75 10.64
C MET A 548 28.53 11.14 9.57
N VAL A 549 29.26 10.10 9.94
CA VAL A 549 30.18 9.39 9.05
C VAL A 549 30.09 7.88 9.27
N ASN A 550 30.38 7.08 8.25
CA ASN A 550 30.49 5.63 8.45
C ASN A 550 31.73 5.29 9.28
N SER A 551 31.48 4.69 10.44
CA SER A 551 32.49 4.25 11.43
C SER A 551 33.37 3.08 10.97
N ASN A 552 32.94 2.34 9.95
CA ASN A 552 33.64 1.18 9.39
C ASN A 552 33.45 1.15 7.87
N SER A 553 34.26 0.36 7.15
CA SER A 553 34.04 0.12 5.73
C SER A 553 32.71 -0.59 5.46
N ILE A 554 32.01 -0.19 4.40
CA ILE A 554 30.72 -0.77 3.99
C ILE A 554 30.91 -1.59 2.71
N GLY A 555 30.66 -2.90 2.80
CA GLY A 555 30.73 -3.84 1.67
C GLY A 555 29.43 -3.88 0.86
N LEU A 556 29.53 -3.66 -0.45
CA LEU A 556 28.46 -3.64 -1.45
C LEU A 556 28.42 -4.94 -2.25
N SER A 557 28.26 -6.06 -1.54
CA SER A 557 28.14 -7.40 -2.15
C SER A 557 26.91 -7.48 -3.06
N SER A 558 27.01 -8.28 -4.12
CA SER A 558 25.96 -8.47 -5.13
C SER A 558 24.65 -8.96 -4.49
N GLY A 559 23.53 -8.30 -4.78
CA GLY A 559 22.21 -8.67 -4.24
C GLY A 559 21.96 -8.34 -2.77
N ASN A 560 22.93 -7.73 -2.07
CA ASN A 560 22.78 -7.43 -0.65
C ASN A 560 21.88 -6.22 -0.38
N THR A 561 21.29 -6.25 0.83
CA THR A 561 20.67 -5.09 1.48
C THR A 561 21.53 -4.69 2.66
N ILE A 562 21.75 -3.40 2.84
CA ILE A 562 22.68 -2.88 3.85
C ILE A 562 21.99 -1.78 4.64
N ASP A 563 21.89 -1.93 5.96
CA ASP A 563 21.34 -0.91 6.83
C ASP A 563 22.35 0.24 7.01
N ILE A 564 21.93 1.48 6.73
CA ILE A 564 22.81 2.65 6.79
C ILE A 564 22.55 3.46 8.05
N MET A 565 21.33 3.96 8.25
CA MET A 565 20.91 4.73 9.43
C MET A 565 19.39 4.83 9.51
N GLY A 566 18.81 4.69 10.71
CA GLY A 566 17.36 4.79 10.89
C GLY A 566 16.60 3.83 9.95
N ASN A 567 15.65 4.37 9.18
CA ASN A 567 14.90 3.62 8.14
C ASN A 567 15.55 3.73 6.74
N ILE A 568 16.82 4.11 6.64
CA ILE A 568 17.55 4.24 5.37
C ILE A 568 18.54 3.09 5.21
N GLY A 569 18.43 2.38 4.09
CA GLY A 569 19.35 1.31 3.69
C GLY A 569 19.85 1.48 2.25
N PHE A 570 20.84 0.68 1.84
CA PHE A 570 21.24 0.51 0.43
C PHE A 570 20.75 -0.83 -0.12
N ARG A 571 20.15 -0.80 -1.31
CA ARG A 571 19.82 -1.98 -2.11
C ARG A 571 20.86 -2.15 -3.21
N VAL A 572 21.59 -3.25 -3.22
CA VAL A 572 22.68 -3.50 -4.18
C VAL A 572 22.22 -4.46 -5.28
N ALA A 573 22.48 -4.10 -6.53
CA ALA A 573 22.16 -4.94 -7.68
C ALA A 573 22.85 -6.31 -7.59
N ASN A 574 22.12 -7.36 -7.98
CA ASN A 574 22.72 -8.65 -8.27
C ASN A 574 23.32 -8.64 -9.69
N SER A 575 24.52 -8.05 -9.83
CA SER A 575 25.19 -7.84 -11.11
C SER A 575 26.70 -7.84 -10.92
N GLY A 576 27.46 -8.12 -11.98
CA GLY A 576 28.93 -7.95 -11.99
C GLY A 576 29.37 -6.49 -11.80
N THR A 577 28.56 -5.52 -12.22
CA THR A 577 28.80 -4.09 -12.02
C THR A 577 28.23 -3.59 -10.68
N VAL A 578 28.85 -2.58 -10.09
CA VAL A 578 28.39 -1.98 -8.83
C VAL A 578 27.31 -0.95 -9.13
N ARG A 579 26.07 -1.28 -8.77
CA ARG A 579 24.91 -0.40 -8.80
C ARG A 579 24.13 -0.57 -7.51
N PHE A 580 23.67 0.52 -6.94
CA PHE A 580 22.84 0.51 -5.74
C PHE A 580 22.09 1.84 -5.62
N TYR A 581 21.10 1.89 -4.75
CA TYR A 581 20.43 3.13 -4.36
C TYR A 581 20.13 3.12 -2.85
N PRO A 582 20.03 4.30 -2.21
CA PRO A 582 19.40 4.41 -0.90
C PRO A 582 17.90 4.16 -1.03
N PHE A 583 17.31 3.57 0.00
CA PHE A 583 15.88 3.35 0.06
C PHE A 583 15.33 3.59 1.46
N VAL A 584 14.02 3.78 1.56
CA VAL A 584 13.23 3.77 2.79
C VAL A 584 12.12 2.74 2.65
N ASN A 585 11.93 1.91 3.68
CA ASN A 585 10.77 1.02 3.75
C ASN A 585 9.56 1.82 4.23
N VAL A 586 8.59 2.00 3.34
CA VAL A 586 7.36 2.74 3.63
C VAL A 586 6.33 1.77 4.17
N THR A 587 5.75 2.08 5.32
CA THR A 587 4.64 1.32 5.89
C THR A 587 3.31 2.07 5.70
N PRO A 588 2.16 1.39 5.70
CA PRO A 588 0.86 2.05 5.61
C PRO A 588 0.65 3.13 6.69
N ASP A 589 1.22 2.93 7.89
CA ASP A 589 1.11 3.90 8.99
C ASP A 589 1.81 5.24 8.67
N MET A 590 2.92 5.21 7.91
CA MET A 590 3.67 6.43 7.52
C MET A 590 2.85 7.37 6.62
N ILE A 591 1.87 6.85 5.90
CA ILE A 591 1.00 7.59 4.96
C ILE A 591 -0.47 7.63 5.42
N SER A 592 -0.78 7.05 6.58
CA SER A 592 -2.15 6.95 7.12
C SER A 592 -2.77 8.30 7.50
N TYR A 593 -1.96 9.35 7.58
CA TYR A 593 -2.39 10.71 7.92
C TYR A 593 -2.53 11.63 6.71
N GLN A 594 -2.25 11.13 5.49
CA GLN A 594 -2.45 11.90 4.27
C GLN A 594 -3.92 11.89 3.87
N LEU A 595 -4.57 13.05 3.92
CA LEU A 595 -5.91 13.17 3.33
C LEU A 595 -5.85 13.03 1.80
N SER A 596 -6.85 12.37 1.24
CA SER A 596 -7.07 12.26 -0.20
C SER A 596 -8.52 12.62 -0.50
N ILE A 597 -8.72 13.48 -1.50
CA ILE A 597 -10.04 13.95 -1.93
C ILE A 597 -10.43 13.23 -3.22
N ASP A 598 -11.51 12.47 -3.17
CA ASP A 598 -12.18 11.92 -4.34
C ASP A 598 -13.47 12.70 -4.60
N ALA A 599 -13.48 13.46 -5.69
CA ALA A 599 -14.53 14.39 -6.09
C ALA A 599 -14.43 14.63 -7.61
N PRO A 600 -15.53 15.03 -8.29
CA PRO A 600 -15.49 15.38 -9.71
C PRO A 600 -14.57 16.59 -9.96
N SER A 601 -13.83 16.59 -11.07
CA SER A 601 -12.99 17.73 -11.49
C SER A 601 -13.78 18.86 -12.17
N LYS A 602 -15.02 18.59 -12.59
CA LYS A 602 -15.92 19.55 -13.25
C LYS A 602 -17.33 19.44 -12.69
N ALA A 603 -17.98 20.59 -12.48
CA ALA A 603 -19.38 20.67 -12.07
C ALA A 603 -20.04 21.96 -12.59
N THR A 604 -21.35 22.10 -12.43
CA THR A 604 -22.07 23.37 -12.66
C THR A 604 -22.48 23.98 -11.32
N ALA A 605 -22.40 25.31 -11.21
CA ALA A 605 -22.99 26.04 -10.10
C ALA A 605 -24.47 25.64 -9.95
N GLY A 606 -24.97 25.46 -8.72
CA GLY A 606 -26.32 24.98 -8.44
C GLY A 606 -26.48 23.46 -8.37
N GLU A 607 -25.46 22.67 -8.75
CA GLU A 607 -25.47 21.21 -8.61
C GLU A 607 -24.98 20.76 -7.23
N ALA A 608 -25.40 19.57 -6.80
CA ALA A 608 -24.82 18.87 -5.67
C ALA A 608 -23.69 17.93 -6.14
N ILE A 609 -22.53 18.01 -5.50
CA ILE A 609 -21.39 17.13 -5.76
C ILE A 609 -21.07 16.30 -4.53
N MET A 610 -20.70 15.04 -4.77
CA MET A 610 -20.27 14.14 -3.72
C MET A 610 -18.76 14.21 -3.55
N VAL A 611 -18.31 14.52 -2.34
CA VAL A 611 -16.91 14.58 -1.94
C VAL A 611 -16.65 13.43 -0.97
N LYS A 612 -15.65 12.59 -1.26
CA LYS A 612 -15.16 11.56 -0.36
C LYS A 612 -13.76 11.92 0.13
N VAL A 613 -13.53 11.79 1.42
CA VAL A 613 -12.20 11.95 2.02
C VAL A 613 -11.75 10.65 2.64
N THR A 614 -10.53 10.25 2.29
CA THR A 614 -9.86 9.08 2.83
C THR A 614 -8.47 9.43 3.33
N ALA A 615 -7.91 8.58 4.19
CA ALA A 615 -6.50 8.61 4.58
C ALA A 615 -6.01 7.17 4.80
N GLY A 616 -4.87 6.81 4.21
CA GLY A 616 -4.40 5.42 4.16
C GLY A 616 -5.47 4.45 3.59
N GLY A 617 -6.27 4.90 2.62
CA GLY A 617 -7.39 4.15 2.04
C GLY A 617 -8.66 4.06 2.89
N LYS A 618 -8.63 4.51 4.16
CA LYS A 618 -9.78 4.44 5.08
C LYS A 618 -10.61 5.73 5.02
N PRO A 619 -11.95 5.66 5.12
CA PRO A 619 -12.79 6.84 5.23
C PRO A 619 -12.43 7.70 6.46
N VAL A 620 -12.45 9.04 6.30
CA VAL A 620 -12.16 9.97 7.39
C VAL A 620 -13.44 10.68 7.80
N GLU A 621 -13.94 10.39 9.00
CA GLU A 621 -15.08 11.08 9.60
C GLU A 621 -14.73 12.48 10.11
N ALA A 622 -15.67 13.40 9.94
CA ALA A 622 -15.58 14.78 10.41
C ALA A 622 -14.30 15.49 9.92
N ALA A 623 -13.88 15.19 8.68
CA ALA A 623 -12.95 16.01 7.93
C ALA A 623 -13.71 17.26 7.45
N PHE A 624 -13.15 18.43 7.70
CA PHE A 624 -13.71 19.71 7.27
C PHE A 624 -13.42 19.91 5.79
N ILE A 625 -14.48 19.98 5.00
CA ILE A 625 -14.42 20.31 3.57
C ILE A 625 -14.73 21.79 3.42
N SER A 626 -13.93 22.50 2.63
CA SER A 626 -14.25 23.87 2.23
C SER A 626 -14.20 24.07 0.72
N ILE A 627 -15.21 24.78 0.20
CA ILE A 627 -15.27 25.27 -1.18
C ILE A 627 -15.76 26.72 -1.11
N ASN A 628 -14.91 27.69 -1.44
CA ASN A 628 -15.28 29.11 -1.50
C ASN A 628 -16.05 29.62 -0.24
N SER A 629 -15.51 29.31 0.95
CA SER A 629 -16.03 29.68 2.27
C SER A 629 -17.24 28.89 2.79
N ASP A 630 -17.86 28.03 1.98
CA ASP A 630 -18.83 27.06 2.48
C ASP A 630 -18.10 25.89 3.12
N MET A 631 -18.57 25.47 4.29
CA MET A 631 -17.94 24.45 5.11
C MET A 631 -18.92 23.35 5.47
N GLY A 632 -18.47 22.10 5.38
CA GLY A 632 -19.19 20.93 5.86
C GLY A 632 -18.22 19.90 6.43
N GLN A 633 -18.76 18.89 7.10
CA GLN A 633 -17.97 17.79 7.65
C GLN A 633 -18.40 16.48 7.01
N THR A 634 -17.43 15.62 6.70
CA THR A 634 -17.71 14.27 6.25
C THR A 634 -18.39 13.44 7.33
N ASP A 635 -19.27 12.53 6.91
CA ASP A 635 -19.87 11.52 7.77
C ASP A 635 -18.89 10.36 8.08
N ARG A 636 -19.39 9.33 8.79
CA ARG A 636 -18.64 8.11 9.12
C ARG A 636 -18.07 7.35 7.92
N ASP A 637 -18.70 7.50 6.75
CA ASP A 637 -18.29 6.86 5.50
C ASP A 637 -17.30 7.75 4.71
N GLY A 638 -16.86 8.85 5.34
CA GLY A 638 -15.94 9.82 4.75
C GLY A 638 -16.59 10.67 3.66
N MET A 639 -17.92 10.71 3.59
CA MET A 639 -18.67 11.32 2.50
C MET A 639 -19.28 12.65 2.93
N LEU A 640 -19.34 13.60 2.01
CA LEU A 640 -20.12 14.82 2.15
C LEU A 640 -20.76 15.18 0.81
N ASN A 641 -22.07 15.43 0.81
CA ASN A 641 -22.76 16.00 -0.34
C ASN A 641 -22.73 17.53 -0.26
N VAL A 642 -22.02 18.18 -1.18
CA VAL A 642 -21.83 19.63 -1.20
C VAL A 642 -22.69 20.25 -2.29
N SER A 643 -23.64 21.11 -1.90
CA SER A 643 -24.44 21.88 -2.85
C SER A 643 -23.69 23.15 -3.29
N LEU A 644 -23.31 23.22 -4.56
CA LEU A 644 -22.67 24.40 -5.14
C LEU A 644 -23.68 25.53 -5.25
N LYS A 645 -23.37 26.72 -4.75
CA LYS A 645 -24.30 27.86 -4.81
C LYS A 645 -24.58 28.27 -6.25
N LYS A 646 -25.85 28.54 -6.58
CA LYS A 646 -26.27 29.07 -7.90
C LYS A 646 -25.60 30.41 -8.25
N THR A 647 -25.10 31.14 -7.26
CA THR A 647 -24.37 32.40 -7.41
C THR A 647 -22.89 32.24 -7.73
N MET A 648 -22.35 31.01 -7.72
CA MET A 648 -20.97 30.77 -8.14
C MET A 648 -20.79 31.13 -9.61
N LYS A 649 -19.74 31.89 -9.89
CA LYS A 649 -19.39 32.27 -11.26
C LYS A 649 -18.69 31.09 -11.94
N GLY A 650 -18.72 31.07 -13.26
CA GLY A 650 -17.87 30.14 -14.01
C GLY A 650 -16.40 30.42 -13.71
N GLY A 651 -15.64 29.39 -13.36
CA GLY A 651 -14.24 29.52 -12.99
C GLY A 651 -13.71 28.30 -12.24
N THR A 652 -12.46 28.42 -11.78
CA THR A 652 -11.75 27.39 -11.04
C THR A 652 -11.83 27.65 -9.54
N TYR A 653 -12.10 26.61 -8.76
CA TYR A 653 -12.20 26.61 -7.31
C TYR A 653 -11.37 25.46 -6.73
N ASN A 654 -10.96 25.56 -5.46
CA ASN A 654 -10.31 24.45 -4.75
C ASN A 654 -11.27 23.83 -3.74
N ILE A 655 -11.35 22.51 -3.74
CA ILE A 655 -11.91 21.70 -2.66
C ILE A 655 -10.77 21.42 -1.70
N THR A 656 -10.85 21.91 -0.47
CA THR A 656 -9.86 21.60 0.56
C THR A 656 -10.44 20.71 1.63
N ALA A 657 -9.67 19.73 2.09
CA ALA A 657 -10.02 18.84 3.19
C ALA A 657 -8.99 18.99 4.32
N ASN A 658 -9.49 19.18 5.54
CA ASN A 658 -8.68 19.39 6.72
C ASN A 658 -9.18 18.55 7.90
N LYS A 659 -8.26 17.95 8.66
CA LYS A 659 -8.56 17.24 9.90
C LYS A 659 -7.37 17.41 10.85
N LEU A 660 -7.64 17.74 12.12
CA LEU A 660 -6.57 17.92 13.10
C LEU A 660 -5.69 16.66 13.18
N GLY A 661 -4.38 16.83 13.02
CA GLY A 661 -3.42 15.72 13.03
C GLY A 661 -3.33 14.93 11.73
N PHE A 662 -3.89 15.45 10.64
CA PHE A 662 -3.73 14.95 9.28
C PHE A 662 -3.14 16.05 8.39
N GLN A 663 -2.45 15.66 7.32
CA GLN A 663 -1.98 16.59 6.31
C GLN A 663 -3.16 17.06 5.45
N LYS A 664 -3.20 18.37 5.18
CA LYS A 664 -4.24 19.01 4.36
C LYS A 664 -4.22 18.42 2.95
N ALA A 665 -5.38 18.37 2.30
CA ALA A 665 -5.49 18.00 0.89
C ALA A 665 -6.28 19.06 0.14
N SER A 666 -5.94 19.24 -1.14
CA SER A 666 -6.59 20.19 -2.03
C SER A 666 -6.77 19.56 -3.41
N LYS A 667 -7.91 19.82 -4.04
CA LYS A 667 -8.23 19.36 -5.40
C LYS A 667 -8.94 20.46 -6.17
N GLU A 668 -8.52 20.71 -7.40
CA GLU A 668 -9.17 21.67 -8.29
C GLU A 668 -10.57 21.18 -8.74
N LEU A 669 -11.53 22.10 -8.75
CA LEU A 669 -12.87 21.95 -9.28
C LEU A 669 -13.16 23.09 -10.26
N VAL A 670 -13.36 22.73 -11.53
CA VAL A 670 -13.82 23.69 -12.55
C VAL A 670 -15.35 23.76 -12.50
N VAL A 671 -15.86 24.91 -12.08
CA VAL A 671 -17.30 25.18 -11.99
C VAL A 671 -17.74 25.97 -13.22
N GLN A 672 -18.75 25.46 -13.93
CA GLN A 672 -19.45 26.22 -14.97
C GLN A 672 -20.53 27.11 -14.33
N GLY A 673 -20.75 28.30 -14.88
CA GLY A 673 -21.78 29.22 -14.37
C GLY A 673 -23.19 28.62 -14.42
N PHE A 674 -24.04 29.03 -13.48
CA PHE A 674 -25.43 28.53 -13.39
C PHE A 674 -26.23 28.90 -14.64
N VAL A 675 -26.92 27.91 -15.21
CA VAL A 675 -27.89 28.10 -16.30
C VAL A 675 -29.21 27.53 -15.83
N GLU A 676 -30.26 28.37 -15.80
CA GLU A 676 -31.49 28.09 -15.04
C GLU A 676 -32.22 26.80 -15.43
N ASN A 677 -32.14 26.40 -16.69
CA ASN A 677 -32.76 25.18 -17.23
C ASN A 677 -31.73 24.10 -17.60
N ARG A 678 -30.59 24.02 -16.91
CA ARG A 678 -29.61 22.94 -17.15
C ARG A 678 -29.97 21.67 -16.39
N LEU A 679 -29.72 20.51 -17.00
CA LEU A 679 -29.76 19.22 -16.32
C LEU A 679 -28.57 19.07 -15.36
N SER A 680 -28.73 18.32 -14.29
CA SER A 680 -27.62 17.86 -13.44
C SER A 680 -27.48 16.35 -13.48
N ILE A 681 -26.25 15.85 -13.30
CA ILE A 681 -25.91 14.42 -13.35
C ILE A 681 -25.36 13.97 -11.99
N GLU A 682 -26.15 13.17 -11.28
CA GLU A 682 -25.70 12.43 -10.10
C GLU A 682 -25.30 11.01 -10.51
N ALA A 683 -24.01 10.68 -10.35
CA ALA A 683 -23.45 9.35 -10.55
C ALA A 683 -22.25 9.14 -9.60
N PRO A 684 -21.81 7.90 -9.34
CA PRO A 684 -20.55 7.63 -8.66
C PRO A 684 -19.35 8.25 -9.40
N VAL A 685 -18.31 8.65 -8.67
CA VAL A 685 -17.05 9.15 -9.28
C VAL A 685 -16.24 8.00 -9.88
N LYS A 686 -16.27 6.83 -9.23
CA LYS A 686 -15.68 5.59 -9.71
C LYS A 686 -16.72 4.48 -9.86
N GLY A 687 -16.59 3.68 -10.91
CA GLY A 687 -17.31 2.42 -11.11
C GLY A 687 -16.35 1.26 -11.31
N ASN A 688 -16.82 0.04 -11.11
CA ASN A 688 -16.09 -1.16 -11.52
C ASN A 688 -16.60 -1.57 -12.89
N GLN A 689 -15.70 -1.91 -13.81
CA GLN A 689 -16.06 -2.57 -15.05
C GLN A 689 -16.80 -3.87 -14.70
N LEU A 690 -17.80 -4.22 -15.50
CA LEU A 690 -18.76 -5.30 -15.23
C LEU A 690 -19.67 -5.05 -14.01
N GLY A 691 -19.62 -3.84 -13.45
CA GLY A 691 -20.53 -3.36 -12.40
C GLY A 691 -21.69 -2.53 -12.96
N ASN A 692 -22.75 -2.42 -12.17
CA ASN A 692 -23.86 -1.50 -12.44
C ASN A 692 -23.67 -0.20 -11.67
N ILE A 693 -24.02 0.91 -12.30
CA ILE A 693 -24.17 2.22 -11.66
C ILE A 693 -25.57 2.76 -11.87
N THR A 694 -26.03 3.62 -10.97
CA THR A 694 -27.24 4.42 -11.16
C THR A 694 -26.84 5.84 -11.53
N ILE A 695 -27.33 6.30 -12.68
CA ILE A 695 -27.20 7.67 -13.16
C ILE A 695 -28.53 8.36 -12.94
N ARG A 696 -28.55 9.44 -12.17
CA ARG A 696 -29.75 10.21 -11.87
C ARG A 696 -29.65 11.60 -12.49
N ILE A 697 -30.67 11.96 -13.26
CA ILE A 697 -30.79 13.26 -13.92
C ILE A 697 -31.82 14.11 -13.22
N MET A 698 -31.42 15.32 -12.85
CA MET A 698 -32.29 16.26 -12.15
C MET A 698 -32.29 17.64 -12.81
N ASN A 699 -33.27 18.46 -12.44
CA ASN A 699 -33.28 19.90 -12.67
C ASN A 699 -33.97 20.55 -11.47
N LYS A 700 -33.32 21.54 -10.85
CA LYS A 700 -33.84 22.20 -9.63
C LYS A 700 -34.23 21.18 -8.55
N ASP A 701 -33.37 20.17 -8.34
CA ASP A 701 -33.53 19.07 -7.37
C ASP A 701 -34.75 18.16 -7.60
N MET A 702 -35.45 18.33 -8.73
CA MET A 702 -36.53 17.45 -9.15
C MET A 702 -36.02 16.44 -10.19
N PRO A 703 -36.43 15.17 -10.09
CA PRO A 703 -36.06 14.16 -11.07
C PRO A 703 -36.61 14.52 -12.45
N VAL A 704 -35.77 14.38 -13.48
CA VAL A 704 -36.16 14.63 -14.87
C VAL A 704 -36.37 13.30 -15.56
N SER A 705 -37.63 12.92 -15.77
CA SER A 705 -37.98 11.72 -16.55
C SER A 705 -37.78 11.93 -18.06
N GLY A 706 -37.40 10.89 -18.79
CA GLY A 706 -37.24 10.94 -20.25
C GLY A 706 -36.08 11.82 -20.72
N ALA A 707 -35.07 12.09 -19.88
CA ALA A 707 -33.82 12.69 -20.32
C ALA A 707 -32.97 11.63 -21.01
N ALA A 708 -32.44 11.94 -22.20
CA ALA A 708 -31.52 11.06 -22.91
C ALA A 708 -30.13 11.15 -22.29
N VAL A 709 -29.57 9.98 -21.95
CA VAL A 709 -28.24 9.84 -21.37
C VAL A 709 -27.32 9.17 -22.37
N SER A 710 -26.10 9.69 -22.53
CA SER A 710 -25.04 9.12 -23.36
C SER A 710 -23.78 8.88 -22.55
N PHE A 711 -23.01 7.86 -22.92
CA PHE A 711 -21.71 7.49 -22.37
C PHE A 711 -20.68 7.54 -23.51
N ASP A 712 -19.66 8.41 -23.41
CA ASP A 712 -18.70 8.70 -24.48
C ASP A 712 -19.32 8.94 -25.85
N ASN A 713 -20.38 9.76 -25.86
CA ASN A 713 -21.18 10.10 -27.04
C ASN A 713 -22.10 8.99 -27.59
N LYS A 714 -22.10 7.78 -27.01
CA LYS A 714 -23.07 6.73 -27.34
C LYS A 714 -24.30 6.84 -26.45
N VAL A 715 -25.49 6.97 -27.04
CA VAL A 715 -26.75 7.00 -26.27
C VAL A 715 -26.94 5.64 -25.58
N ILE A 716 -27.10 5.66 -24.25
CA ILE A 716 -27.24 4.45 -23.42
C ILE A 716 -28.67 4.25 -22.91
N GLY A 717 -29.52 5.28 -22.92
CA GLY A 717 -30.93 5.15 -22.54
C GLY A 717 -31.60 6.47 -22.20
N MET A 718 -32.81 6.36 -21.64
CA MET A 718 -33.56 7.48 -21.09
C MET A 718 -33.89 7.23 -19.62
N THR A 719 -33.98 8.30 -18.84
CA THR A 719 -34.35 8.21 -17.42
C THR A 719 -35.81 7.82 -17.20
N ASP A 720 -36.06 7.07 -16.13
CA ASP A 720 -37.40 6.67 -15.67
C ASP A 720 -38.17 7.82 -15.00
N ALA A 721 -39.34 7.52 -14.41
CA ALA A 721 -40.16 8.53 -13.70
C ALA A 721 -39.47 9.13 -12.46
N SER A 722 -38.51 8.41 -11.87
CA SER A 722 -37.70 8.84 -10.73
C SER A 722 -36.42 9.57 -11.17
N GLY A 723 -36.24 9.79 -12.48
CA GLY A 723 -35.06 10.44 -13.06
C GLY A 723 -33.84 9.52 -13.11
N ASN A 724 -33.99 8.22 -12.91
CA ASN A 724 -32.89 7.26 -12.82
C ASN A 724 -32.69 6.48 -14.12
N LEU A 725 -31.46 6.11 -14.40
CA LEU A 725 -31.05 5.15 -15.41
C LEU A 725 -29.98 4.24 -14.81
N ASN A 726 -30.22 2.94 -14.76
CA ASN A 726 -29.18 1.97 -14.41
C ASN A 726 -28.37 1.63 -15.64
N TYR A 727 -27.05 1.61 -15.51
CA TYR A 727 -26.14 1.33 -16.61
C TYR A 727 -25.05 0.34 -16.20
N TYR A 728 -24.77 -0.61 -17.08
CA TYR A 728 -23.75 -1.63 -16.93
C TYR A 728 -22.45 -1.17 -17.62
N LEU A 729 -21.36 -1.10 -16.87
CA LEU A 729 -20.08 -0.57 -17.33
C LEU A 729 -19.28 -1.64 -18.09
N ASN A 730 -19.08 -1.46 -19.40
CA ASN A 730 -18.39 -2.46 -20.22
C ASN A 730 -16.90 -2.20 -20.41
N ASP A 731 -16.47 -0.94 -20.41
CA ASP A 731 -15.12 -0.52 -20.74
C ASP A 731 -14.50 0.18 -19.52
N SER A 732 -13.20 -0.03 -19.29
CA SER A 732 -12.42 0.67 -18.26
C SER A 732 -11.82 1.98 -18.79
N GLY A 733 -11.39 2.85 -17.88
CA GLY A 733 -10.78 4.15 -18.20
C GLY A 733 -11.64 5.32 -17.77
N THR A 734 -11.31 6.52 -18.25
CA THR A 734 -12.08 7.74 -17.97
C THR A 734 -13.12 7.98 -19.07
N HIS A 735 -14.39 7.97 -18.69
CA HIS A 735 -15.52 8.16 -19.58
C HIS A 735 -16.30 9.42 -19.22
N THR A 736 -17.06 9.97 -20.16
CA THR A 736 -17.93 11.13 -19.94
C THR A 736 -19.40 10.75 -20.12
N ILE A 737 -20.20 11.01 -19.08
CA ILE A 737 -21.66 10.91 -19.09
C ILE A 737 -22.22 12.24 -19.58
N TYR A 738 -23.10 12.21 -20.57
CA TYR A 738 -23.83 13.37 -21.08
C TYR A 738 -25.33 13.21 -20.81
N ALA A 739 -25.98 14.30 -20.46
CA ALA A 739 -27.43 14.36 -20.29
C ALA A 739 -28.03 15.44 -21.20
N SER A 740 -29.09 15.09 -21.92
CA SER A 740 -29.80 15.99 -22.83
C SER A 740 -31.30 15.77 -22.78
N LYS A 741 -32.06 16.86 -22.88
CA LYS A 741 -33.52 16.84 -23.02
C LYS A 741 -33.99 18.12 -23.69
N SER A 742 -34.96 18.04 -24.59
CA SER A 742 -35.52 19.22 -25.25
C SER A 742 -36.04 20.22 -24.21
N GLY A 743 -35.71 21.50 -24.39
CA GLY A 743 -36.04 22.57 -23.44
C GLY A 743 -35.03 22.75 -22.30
N PHE A 744 -34.01 21.89 -22.21
CA PHE A 744 -32.96 21.98 -21.19
C PHE A 744 -31.58 22.18 -21.82
N ALA A 745 -30.69 22.87 -21.10
CA ALA A 745 -29.28 22.90 -21.43
C ALA A 745 -28.63 21.55 -21.07
N THR A 746 -27.77 21.03 -21.95
CA THR A 746 -27.06 19.77 -21.74
C THR A 746 -26.07 19.86 -20.59
N SER A 747 -25.80 18.73 -19.95
CA SER A 747 -24.77 18.61 -18.91
C SER A 747 -23.84 17.44 -19.22
N ALA A 748 -22.62 17.50 -18.68
CA ALA A 748 -21.60 16.48 -18.85
C ALA A 748 -20.83 16.29 -17.55
N ARG A 749 -20.46 15.04 -17.24
CA ARG A 749 -19.70 14.67 -16.05
C ARG A 749 -18.79 13.49 -16.35
N ASP A 750 -17.53 13.55 -15.91
CA ASP A 750 -16.59 12.43 -16.04
C ASP A 750 -16.79 11.37 -14.95
N ILE A 751 -16.50 10.11 -15.27
CA ILE A 751 -16.48 8.94 -14.39
C ILE A 751 -15.25 8.06 -14.71
N GLU A 752 -14.59 7.53 -13.69
CA GLU A 752 -13.48 6.58 -13.83
C GLU A 752 -14.00 5.14 -13.66
N VAL A 753 -13.68 4.24 -14.58
CA VAL A 753 -14.09 2.83 -14.54
C VAL A 753 -12.87 1.92 -14.36
N ARG A 754 -12.86 1.16 -13.27
CA ARG A 754 -11.74 0.29 -12.86
C ARG A 754 -11.79 -1.08 -13.53
N VAL A 755 -10.62 -1.59 -13.90
CA VAL A 755 -10.40 -2.92 -14.52
C VAL A 755 -10.86 -4.05 -13.57
N PRO A 756 -11.43 -5.16 -14.08
CA PRO A 756 -11.92 -6.27 -13.27
C PRO A 756 -10.78 -7.23 -12.89
N PHE A 757 -10.54 -7.43 -11.60
CA PHE A 757 -9.63 -8.45 -11.05
C PHE A 757 -10.22 -9.08 -9.78
N ALA A 758 -9.79 -10.29 -9.43
CA ALA A 758 -10.13 -10.93 -8.16
C ALA A 758 -8.84 -11.21 -7.41
N GLU A 759 -8.79 -10.89 -6.12
CA GLU A 759 -7.63 -11.14 -5.28
C GLU A 759 -8.11 -11.57 -3.90
N PHE A 760 -7.70 -12.75 -3.48
CA PHE A 760 -8.17 -13.35 -2.24
C PHE A 760 -7.07 -13.32 -1.18
N GLN A 761 -7.44 -12.94 0.03
CA GLN A 761 -6.54 -12.90 1.17
C GLN A 761 -7.16 -13.59 2.38
N ALA A 762 -6.37 -14.41 3.08
CA ALA A 762 -6.74 -14.90 4.40
C ALA A 762 -6.42 -13.83 5.45
N LEU A 763 -7.43 -13.41 6.20
CA LEU A 763 -7.30 -12.40 7.25
C LEU A 763 -6.74 -12.99 8.54
N ASP A 764 -7.17 -14.21 8.90
CA ASP A 764 -6.84 -14.87 10.17
C ASP A 764 -7.01 -16.39 10.05
N ILE A 765 -6.20 -17.15 10.81
CA ILE A 765 -6.29 -18.61 10.94
C ILE A 765 -6.52 -18.96 12.42
N ARG A 766 -7.68 -19.55 12.71
CA ARG A 766 -8.08 -19.98 14.05
C ARG A 766 -8.05 -21.51 14.14
N VAL A 767 -7.15 -21.99 14.98
CA VAL A 767 -6.94 -23.41 15.31
C VAL A 767 -6.36 -23.48 16.72
N ASN A 768 -6.63 -24.57 17.43
CA ASN A 768 -6.02 -24.84 18.74
C ASN A 768 -4.49 -24.94 18.61
N ASP A 769 -3.75 -24.37 19.56
CA ASP A 769 -2.28 -24.37 19.52
C ASP A 769 -1.68 -25.77 19.74
N VAL A 770 -2.47 -26.70 20.31
CA VAL A 770 -2.14 -28.11 20.46
C VAL A 770 -3.23 -28.96 19.82
N ILE A 771 -2.84 -29.89 18.96
CA ILE A 771 -3.70 -30.89 18.30
C ILE A 771 -3.16 -32.31 18.57
N PHE A 772 -4.03 -33.31 18.56
CA PHE A 772 -3.62 -34.71 18.82
C PHE A 772 -3.56 -35.52 17.53
N SER A 773 -2.53 -36.36 17.41
CA SER A 773 -2.32 -37.23 16.26
C SER A 773 -3.49 -38.21 16.10
N ASN A 774 -3.99 -38.34 14.87
CA ASN A 774 -5.17 -39.13 14.49
C ASN A 774 -6.50 -38.65 15.11
N GLU A 775 -6.56 -37.41 15.60
CA GLU A 775 -7.81 -36.73 15.92
C GLU A 775 -8.17 -35.70 14.84
N LYS A 776 -9.45 -35.36 14.75
CA LYS A 776 -9.94 -34.31 13.86
C LYS A 776 -9.64 -32.93 14.46
N ALA A 777 -8.89 -32.12 13.73
CA ALA A 777 -8.69 -30.71 14.03
C ALA A 777 -9.70 -29.87 13.23
N GLU A 778 -10.31 -28.89 13.90
CA GLU A 778 -11.10 -27.83 13.26
C GLU A 778 -10.20 -26.61 13.04
N ILE A 779 -10.05 -26.19 11.78
CA ILE A 779 -9.25 -25.04 11.38
C ILE A 779 -10.17 -24.07 10.66
N ARG A 780 -10.37 -22.87 11.21
CA ARG A 780 -11.26 -21.84 10.66
C ARG A 780 -10.44 -20.69 10.09
N VAL A 781 -10.84 -20.19 8.94
CA VAL A 781 -10.16 -19.09 8.25
C VAL A 781 -11.18 -18.07 7.77
N ASN A 782 -10.91 -16.79 8.00
CA ASN A 782 -11.67 -15.70 7.38
C ASN A 782 -10.97 -15.30 6.08
N ILE A 783 -11.67 -15.32 4.96
CA ILE A 783 -11.12 -15.01 3.64
C ILE A 783 -11.90 -13.86 3.03
N THR A 784 -11.20 -12.91 2.43
CA THR A 784 -11.79 -11.77 1.73
C THR A 784 -11.38 -11.76 0.27
N ASN A 785 -12.25 -11.30 -0.63
CA ASN A 785 -11.88 -10.94 -2.00
C ASN A 785 -11.74 -9.41 -2.09
N ILE A 786 -10.51 -8.90 -2.13
CA ILE A 786 -10.22 -7.47 -2.23
C ILE A 786 -10.24 -6.93 -3.68
N GLY A 787 -10.54 -7.81 -4.65
CA GLY A 787 -10.67 -7.44 -6.06
C GLY A 787 -11.94 -6.67 -6.41
N THR A 788 -12.08 -6.34 -7.69
CA THR A 788 -13.22 -5.58 -8.27
C THR A 788 -14.29 -6.48 -8.89
N LYS A 789 -14.03 -7.78 -9.09
CA LYS A 789 -15.01 -8.80 -9.51
C LYS A 789 -15.09 -9.95 -8.50
N GLY A 790 -16.27 -10.60 -8.43
CA GLY A 790 -16.41 -11.87 -7.73
C GLY A 790 -15.70 -13.01 -8.47
N ALA A 791 -15.23 -14.01 -7.74
CA ALA A 791 -14.62 -15.22 -8.29
C ALA A 791 -14.74 -16.39 -7.31
N THR A 792 -14.53 -17.61 -7.82
CA THR A 792 -14.41 -18.83 -7.00
C THR A 792 -12.94 -19.16 -6.81
N LEU A 793 -12.56 -19.53 -5.60
CA LEU A 793 -11.20 -19.95 -5.27
C LEU A 793 -11.22 -21.30 -4.52
N PRO A 794 -10.46 -22.31 -4.95
CA PRO A 794 -10.15 -23.46 -4.12
C PRO A 794 -9.21 -23.03 -2.99
N VAL A 795 -9.74 -22.97 -1.77
CA VAL A 795 -8.98 -22.61 -0.58
C VAL A 795 -8.30 -23.87 -0.06
N GLY A 796 -6.98 -23.97 -0.26
CA GLY A 796 -6.16 -25.04 0.27
C GLY A 796 -5.77 -24.85 1.74
N LEU A 797 -5.89 -25.91 2.53
CA LEU A 797 -5.26 -26.05 3.84
C LEU A 797 -3.90 -26.71 3.66
N ILE A 798 -2.83 -25.97 3.93
CA ILE A 798 -1.45 -26.45 3.83
C ILE A 798 -0.93 -26.76 5.23
N ILE A 799 -0.32 -27.93 5.42
CA ILE A 799 0.42 -28.28 6.64
C ILE A 799 1.85 -28.63 6.23
N ASN A 800 2.82 -27.88 6.73
CA ASN A 800 4.25 -28.01 6.45
C ASN A 800 4.55 -28.09 4.94
N SER A 801 4.05 -27.09 4.21
CA SER A 801 4.19 -26.97 2.74
C SER A 801 3.51 -28.06 1.92
N THR A 802 2.70 -28.93 2.54
CA THR A 802 1.86 -29.90 1.83
C THR A 802 0.39 -29.52 1.97
N GLU A 803 -0.32 -29.31 0.87
CA GLU A 803 -1.77 -29.13 0.93
C GLU A 803 -2.46 -30.46 1.31
N VAL A 804 -3.24 -30.44 2.39
CA VAL A 804 -3.89 -31.62 2.97
C VAL A 804 -5.40 -31.62 2.80
N ASP A 805 -6.00 -30.49 2.47
CA ASP A 805 -7.44 -30.33 2.22
C ASP A 805 -7.68 -29.12 1.32
N SER A 806 -8.80 -29.07 0.59
CA SER A 806 -9.14 -27.92 -0.27
C SER A 806 -10.65 -27.79 -0.44
N ILE A 807 -11.16 -26.57 -0.27
CA ILE A 807 -12.60 -26.26 -0.34
C ILE A 807 -12.82 -25.14 -1.37
N PRO A 808 -13.64 -25.32 -2.41
CA PRO A 808 -13.99 -24.23 -3.32
C PRO A 808 -14.91 -23.21 -2.62
N VAL A 809 -14.54 -21.93 -2.69
CA VAL A 809 -15.26 -20.83 -2.06
C VAL A 809 -15.45 -19.71 -3.06
N GLU A 810 -16.72 -19.43 -3.39
CA GLU A 810 -17.11 -18.27 -4.18
C GLU A 810 -17.18 -17.03 -3.27
N ILE A 811 -16.48 -15.95 -3.60
CA ILE A 811 -16.50 -14.70 -2.81
C ILE A 811 -16.71 -13.51 -3.75
N ALA A 812 -17.76 -12.74 -3.51
CA ALA A 812 -18.00 -11.50 -4.24
C ALA A 812 -16.96 -10.43 -3.91
N ALA A 813 -16.78 -9.44 -4.79
CA ALA A 813 -15.87 -8.32 -4.54
C ALA A 813 -16.23 -7.60 -3.21
N GLY A 814 -15.25 -7.48 -2.30
CA GLY A 814 -15.39 -6.88 -0.99
C GLY A 814 -16.09 -7.73 0.07
N GLU A 815 -16.50 -8.97 -0.26
CA GLU A 815 -17.14 -9.89 0.69
C GLU A 815 -16.08 -10.64 1.52
N VAL A 816 -16.40 -10.91 2.78
CA VAL A 816 -15.62 -11.79 3.68
C VAL A 816 -16.42 -13.05 3.95
N LYS A 817 -15.80 -14.22 3.80
CA LYS A 817 -16.40 -15.53 4.10
C LYS A 817 -15.56 -16.35 5.07
N ASP A 818 -16.25 -17.12 5.89
CA ASP A 818 -15.64 -18.06 6.84
C ASP A 818 -15.53 -19.44 6.19
N VAL A 819 -14.34 -20.02 6.23
CA VAL A 819 -14.04 -21.36 5.73
C VAL A 819 -13.61 -22.22 6.89
N THR A 820 -14.16 -23.44 7.00
CA THR A 820 -13.83 -24.39 8.06
C THR A 820 -13.35 -25.69 7.48
N PHE A 821 -12.11 -26.06 7.78
CA PHE A 821 -11.53 -27.37 7.48
C PHE A 821 -11.69 -28.29 8.69
N ASN A 822 -12.15 -29.51 8.46
CA ASN A 822 -12.26 -30.55 9.48
C ASN A 822 -11.38 -31.73 9.08
N LYS A 823 -10.10 -31.66 9.44
CA LYS A 823 -9.08 -32.59 8.95
C LYS A 823 -8.55 -33.48 10.07
N GLU A 824 -8.49 -34.79 9.83
CA GLU A 824 -7.77 -35.72 10.70
C GLU A 824 -6.27 -35.57 10.49
N ILE A 825 -5.53 -35.36 11.59
CA ILE A 825 -4.11 -35.02 11.55
C ILE A 825 -3.27 -36.27 11.84
N SER A 826 -2.93 -37.01 10.79
CA SER A 826 -2.08 -38.21 10.88
C SER A 826 -0.59 -37.86 10.83
N LEU A 827 -0.16 -36.89 11.65
CA LEU A 827 1.23 -36.46 11.74
C LEU A 827 1.86 -36.96 13.06
N PRO A 828 3.17 -37.31 13.06
CA PRO A 828 3.91 -37.58 14.30
C PRO A 828 3.89 -36.40 15.28
N PRO A 829 4.23 -36.61 16.56
CA PRO A 829 4.40 -35.50 17.50
C PRO A 829 5.51 -34.52 17.04
N GLY A 830 5.23 -33.23 17.09
CA GLY A 830 6.15 -32.19 16.61
C GLY A 830 5.46 -30.85 16.34
N ASN A 831 6.24 -29.85 15.90
CA ASN A 831 5.71 -28.55 15.50
C ASN A 831 5.49 -28.49 13.99
N TYR A 832 4.30 -28.08 13.58
CA TYR A 832 3.90 -28.00 12.19
C TYR A 832 3.35 -26.60 11.88
N THR A 833 3.67 -26.09 10.69
CA THR A 833 3.11 -24.83 10.21
C THR A 833 1.84 -25.14 9.43
N ILE A 834 0.72 -24.54 9.84
CA ILE A 834 -0.51 -24.48 9.07
C ILE A 834 -0.51 -23.21 8.23
N GLU A 835 -0.88 -23.33 6.97
CA GLU A 835 -0.93 -22.23 6.02
C GLU A 835 -2.22 -22.24 5.21
N VAL A 836 -2.85 -21.07 5.02
CA VAL A 836 -3.99 -20.86 4.12
C VAL A 836 -3.82 -19.51 3.45
N LEU A 837 -3.80 -19.49 2.11
CA LEU A 837 -3.57 -18.27 1.29
C LEU A 837 -2.37 -17.43 1.75
N GLY A 838 -1.24 -18.08 2.06
CA GLY A 838 0.00 -17.42 2.50
C GLY A 838 0.05 -17.05 3.98
N GLN A 839 -1.09 -17.04 4.68
CA GLN A 839 -1.12 -16.80 6.11
C GLN A 839 -0.67 -18.04 6.87
N LYS A 840 0.22 -17.90 7.85
CA LYS A 840 0.86 -19.02 8.56
C LYS A 840 0.57 -19.01 10.05
N LYS A 841 0.35 -20.18 10.65
CA LYS A 841 0.24 -20.38 12.11
C LYS A 841 0.96 -21.66 12.53
N LEU A 842 1.76 -21.61 13.58
CA LEU A 842 2.45 -22.78 14.13
C LEU A 842 1.54 -23.54 15.10
N VAL A 843 1.53 -24.87 15.02
CA VAL A 843 0.72 -25.76 15.87
C VAL A 843 1.56 -26.94 16.34
N GLU A 844 1.42 -27.31 17.62
CA GLU A 844 2.07 -28.48 18.22
C GLU A 844 1.16 -29.71 18.08
N VAL A 845 1.64 -30.78 17.44
CA VAL A 845 0.99 -32.09 17.41
C VAL A 845 1.53 -32.93 18.56
N LYS A 846 0.64 -33.54 19.35
CA LYS A 846 0.97 -34.51 20.41
C LYS A 846 0.40 -35.89 20.11
N GLU A 847 0.99 -36.92 20.69
CA GLU A 847 0.37 -38.25 20.70
C GLU A 847 -0.99 -38.18 21.38
N ALA A 848 -2.02 -38.75 20.73
CA ALA A 848 -3.33 -38.90 21.36
C ALA A 848 -3.20 -39.75 22.64
N GLN A 849 -3.85 -39.33 23.72
CA GLN A 849 -3.81 -40.06 24.96
C GLN A 849 -4.50 -41.42 24.79
N PHE A 850 -3.71 -42.50 24.89
CA PHE A 850 -4.22 -43.86 24.79
C PHE A 850 -5.22 -44.12 25.92
N ASN A 851 -6.51 -44.27 25.60
CA ASN A 851 -7.52 -44.57 26.60
C ASN A 851 -7.43 -46.07 26.98
N VAL A 852 -6.64 -46.36 28.00
CA VAL A 852 -6.37 -47.71 28.52
C VAL A 852 -7.67 -48.45 28.89
N PHE A 853 -8.77 -47.75 29.18
CA PHE A 853 -10.07 -48.36 29.50
C PHE A 853 -10.77 -49.02 28.30
N LEU A 854 -10.58 -48.52 27.07
CA LEU A 854 -11.12 -49.14 25.86
C LEU A 854 -10.36 -50.42 25.48
N ALA A 855 -9.04 -50.45 25.71
CA ALA A 855 -8.22 -51.65 25.53
C ALA A 855 -8.46 -52.72 26.61
N LEU A 856 -8.75 -52.32 27.86
CA LEU A 856 -9.17 -53.26 28.91
C LEU A 856 -10.56 -53.86 28.63
N GLY A 857 -11.48 -53.10 28.02
CA GLY A 857 -12.80 -53.61 27.62
C GLY A 857 -12.74 -54.73 26.58
N ALA A 858 -11.82 -54.64 25.61
CA ALA A 858 -11.59 -55.68 24.61
C ALA A 858 -10.90 -56.94 25.20
N MET A 859 -10.01 -56.77 26.19
CA MET A 859 -9.35 -57.90 26.89
C MET A 859 -10.29 -58.64 27.86
N ILE A 860 -11.27 -57.95 28.47
CA ILE A 860 -12.30 -58.59 29.33
C ILE A 860 -13.32 -59.37 28.48
N ALA A 861 -13.61 -58.92 27.25
CA ALA A 861 -14.47 -59.67 26.33
C ALA A 861 -13.79 -60.97 25.82
N ILE A 862 -12.47 -60.98 25.62
CA ILE A 862 -11.72 -62.20 25.24
C ILE A 862 -11.53 -63.14 26.45
N GLY A 863 -11.31 -62.60 27.65
CA GLY A 863 -11.23 -63.39 28.90
C GLY A 863 -12.55 -64.08 29.28
N ALA A 864 -13.69 -63.41 29.07
CA ALA A 864 -15.01 -63.99 29.30
C ALA A 864 -15.36 -65.09 28.26
N VAL A 865 -14.93 -64.93 27.00
CA VAL A 865 -15.12 -65.95 25.95
C VAL A 865 -14.23 -67.18 26.19
N VAL A 866 -13.01 -67.01 26.71
CA VAL A 866 -12.11 -68.13 27.04
C VAL A 866 -12.57 -68.89 28.30
N ILE A 867 -13.09 -68.21 29.32
CA ILE A 867 -13.67 -68.87 30.51
C ILE A 867 -15.00 -69.58 30.18
N PHE A 868 -15.81 -69.01 29.28
CA PHE A 868 -17.04 -69.66 28.79
C PHE A 868 -16.76 -70.85 27.84
N LEU A 869 -15.68 -70.79 27.04
CA LEU A 869 -15.22 -71.92 26.21
C LEU A 869 -14.52 -73.02 27.01
N LEU A 870 -13.91 -72.69 28.15
CA LEU A 870 -13.24 -73.66 29.04
C LEU A 870 -14.18 -74.31 30.07
N THR A 871 -15.37 -73.77 30.29
CA THR A 871 -16.40 -74.37 31.18
C THR A 871 -17.51 -75.11 30.44
N SER A 872 -17.62 -74.97 29.11
CA SER A 872 -18.63 -75.67 28.27
C SER A 872 -18.14 -76.97 27.63
N LYS A 873 -16.88 -77.36 27.80
CA LYS A 873 -16.34 -78.66 27.34
C LYS A 873 -15.73 -79.45 28.50
N GLY A 874 -16.58 -80.06 29.31
CA GLY A 874 -16.17 -80.94 30.40
C GLY A 874 -15.36 -82.14 29.94
N LYS A 875 -14.03 -82.05 30.08
CA LYS A 875 -13.05 -83.14 30.23
C LYS A 875 -11.83 -82.52 30.93
N PHE A 876 -11.59 -82.71 32.23
CA PHE A 876 -11.03 -83.94 32.81
C PHE A 876 -11.14 -83.93 34.36
N SER A 877 -11.28 -85.12 34.95
CA SER A 877 -11.22 -85.38 36.40
C SER A 877 -9.77 -85.53 36.89
N LEU A 878 -9.52 -84.97 38.08
CA LEU A 878 -8.29 -85.08 38.87
C LEU A 878 -7.89 -86.54 39.20
N LYS A 879 -6.57 -86.82 39.21
CA LYS A 879 -5.82 -87.26 40.41
C LYS A 879 -4.30 -87.37 40.15
N MET A 880 -3.55 -86.59 40.95
CA MET A 880 -2.29 -86.94 41.65
C MET A 880 -0.99 -87.01 40.83
N ILE A 881 0.16 -86.46 41.25
CA ILE A 881 0.63 -86.11 42.60
C ILE A 881 1.85 -85.14 42.58
N GLN A 882 1.80 -84.17 43.51
CA GLN A 882 2.82 -83.56 44.40
C GLN A 882 4.18 -83.05 43.88
N LYS A 883 4.41 -81.76 44.19
CA LYS A 883 5.41 -81.36 45.20
C LYS A 883 4.98 -80.05 45.89
N GLN A 884 5.13 -80.00 47.21
CA GLN A 884 4.80 -78.88 48.11
C GLN A 884 5.66 -77.63 47.83
N PRO A 885 5.17 -76.44 48.16
CA PRO A 885 5.97 -75.21 48.27
C PRO A 885 6.62 -75.12 49.66
N GLN A 886 7.88 -74.68 49.72
CA GLN A 886 8.52 -74.25 50.96
C GLN A 886 8.63 -72.72 51.03
N GLU A 887 8.54 -72.25 52.26
CA GLU A 887 8.36 -70.90 52.80
C GLU A 887 9.42 -69.84 52.42
N GLY A 888 9.02 -68.58 52.60
CA GLY A 888 9.91 -67.42 52.65
C GLY A 888 9.16 -66.13 53.03
N GLU A 889 9.00 -65.93 54.34
CA GLU A 889 8.54 -64.74 55.08
C GLU A 889 9.29 -63.43 54.73
N ILE A 890 8.61 -62.29 54.60
CA ILE A 890 8.35 -61.20 55.58
C ILE A 890 9.50 -60.18 55.79
N GLU A 891 9.10 -58.91 55.60
CA GLU A 891 9.59 -57.61 56.13
C GLU A 891 11.07 -57.20 56.10
N LYS A 892 11.28 -55.97 55.61
CA LYS A 892 11.46 -54.72 56.40
C LYS A 892 11.96 -53.62 55.45
N SER A 893 11.67 -52.33 55.57
CA SER A 893 10.76 -51.50 56.36
C SER A 893 11.14 -50.04 56.04
N GLU A 894 10.14 -49.14 56.04
CA GLU A 894 10.21 -47.77 56.62
C GLU A 894 11.16 -46.72 55.94
N ILE A 895 10.87 -45.41 55.78
CA ILE A 895 10.11 -44.37 56.54
C ILE A 895 9.71 -43.27 55.50
N MET A 896 8.44 -42.79 55.41
CA MET A 896 7.85 -41.58 56.07
C MET A 896 8.73 -40.31 55.93
N ASN A 897 8.31 -39.05 55.82
CA ASN A 897 7.08 -38.26 56.01
C ASN A 897 7.41 -36.90 55.28
N SER A 898 6.53 -35.99 54.84
CA SER A 898 5.46 -35.34 55.58
C SER A 898 4.58 -34.45 54.66
N GLU A 899 3.28 -34.65 54.77
CA GLU A 899 2.14 -33.72 54.78
C GLU A 899 2.40 -32.21 54.55
N LEU A 900 1.71 -31.53 53.62
CA LEU A 900 0.32 -31.02 53.75
C LEU A 900 0.01 -30.41 55.13
N LYS A 901 0.15 -29.09 55.25
CA LYS A 901 -0.50 -28.31 56.32
C LYS A 901 -1.50 -27.32 55.73
N ASN A 902 -2.76 -27.58 56.06
CA ASN A 902 -3.83 -26.68 56.43
C ASN A 902 -4.13 -25.43 55.58
N SER A 903 -5.32 -25.51 55.01
CA SER A 903 -6.30 -24.49 54.67
C SER A 903 -6.40 -23.27 55.61
N GLU A 904 -6.68 -22.14 54.95
CA GLU A 904 -7.58 -21.04 55.35
C GLU A 904 -7.31 -20.27 56.65
N ILE A 905 -7.27 -18.93 56.54
CA ILE A 905 -8.10 -18.00 57.32
C ILE A 905 -8.11 -16.63 56.60
N TRP A 906 -9.29 -16.28 56.10
CA TRP A 906 -9.98 -14.97 56.11
C TRP A 906 -9.20 -13.64 56.15
N GLY A 907 -9.65 -12.70 55.30
CA GLY A 907 -9.98 -11.34 55.76
C GLY A 907 -9.14 -10.16 55.24
N LYS A 908 -9.57 -9.60 54.10
CA LYS A 908 -9.56 -8.17 53.68
C LYS A 908 -8.72 -7.11 54.44
N LYS A 909 -8.17 -6.21 53.60
CA LYS A 909 -7.98 -4.73 53.75
C LYS A 909 -6.65 -4.35 54.45
N ILE A 910 -5.75 -3.52 53.89
CA ILE A 910 -5.87 -2.12 53.42
C ILE A 910 -4.63 -1.76 52.56
N MET A 911 -4.84 -0.85 51.60
CA MET A 911 -3.91 0.03 50.87
C MET A 911 -2.42 0.05 51.28
N LYS A 912 -1.55 -0.06 50.28
CA LYS A 912 -0.75 1.07 49.79
C LYS A 912 -0.39 0.88 48.33
#